data_AF-A0A356ER44-F1
#
_entry.id   AF-A0A356ER44-F1
#
_cell.length_a   1.000
_cell.length_b   1.000
_cell.length_c   1.000
_cell.angle_alpha   90.00
_cell.angle_beta   90.00
_cell.angle_gamma   90.00
#
_symmetry.space_group_name_H-M   'P 1'
#
loop_
_entity.id
_entity.type
_entity.pdbx_description
1 polymer ?
#
loop_
_entity_poly.entity_id
_entity_poly.type
_entity_poly.pdbx_seq_one_letter_code
_entity_poly.pdbx_strand_id
1 'polypeptide(L)'
;MLRSIRTLGLAATGYFVALLLLTPAARAEFQLGTALKPTDAVITLTVTINVGKDGGDLKEPVALDLGLGFPLWLDPVGRKADEVLPFGAVPQKSTAKDTIAAGGSATFTFERRDDAGRDRLLTSSQLLDGLQVSDIARIGFISRGNDDWILAGYEIKVNDELLASNDAIDQKAGEAQRTADLKIADLGLKIAPLKREFDDLKALQEAKLATQNDLDQLAKVQGELVPLVDEIFQLNGQVAARYPWFLDADFAPDWLAAAAAKSVRVTLLTSAHAGADTKNYVYFRTGGKKYLLGSYEVPLAGTFGPQTFELDLRTGPLSAAEIRGFAVGMLAHGYPHGKAPDRWHPERFRVEVDNSVVYDSEEHPYDRKSLAAIRLIPPAHLDEQGSVVSNGDHTLREVFVWESGKGQGLDPLDGNPLPLPEEGDPGYPEAEPDLPDESIPDEGVLPDEGFPPDEGFPGEDGWYPPDDGSGGAGGGGIWPWPPGGGGGMWPWPPGGGVWPWPPGGGGVNPPPAGDPPQVTNVRFTSGWKTTDTFPVEWDVTGDESLVNQYRITLFTFQPELANPATVQIDTKTAPVGVRSTTLAAAGPIAGVDYYVALVAAELTDGTVHAEWSPVRAVFPPPTNPVENQLLIIPLMFRYQPAGPGFPPFQTGPLSLGSEPGGTRGVWSFGREQSHIDFAFDDPFPGPAWNIAMRPDPTDARMEVQMTTGFIVLPGPPVKFKFVTYIGFAKGKGAVNTASFDVASQITQVGGPTILGVMLPITVTHPLGGVPQPMQKIEIPFDSAALGWGPGLYIMQFAIRAEGGTLDPDHPPTFFGARFVPD
;
A
#
# COMPACT_ATOMS: atom_id res chain seq x y z
N MET A 1 -70.34 1.39 47.81
CA MET A 1 -69.65 1.85 49.04
C MET A 1 -69.18 3.28 48.77
N LEU A 2 -69.83 4.31 49.33
CA LEU A 2 -69.31 5.20 50.42
C LEU A 2 -67.92 5.80 50.14
N ARG A 3 -67.54 7.09 50.30
CA ARG A 3 -68.12 8.43 50.65
C ARG A 3 -66.99 9.49 50.36
N SER A 4 -67.13 10.83 50.28
CA SER A 4 -68.23 11.78 49.99
C SER A 4 -67.72 13.26 49.95
N ILE A 5 -68.26 14.10 49.05
CA ILE A 5 -68.59 15.55 49.23
C ILE A 5 -67.45 16.62 49.39
N ARG A 6 -67.44 17.61 48.44
CA ARG A 6 -66.99 19.05 48.52
C ARG A 6 -65.51 19.36 48.90
N THR A 7 -64.86 20.44 48.44
CA THR A 7 -65.24 21.87 48.54
C THR A 7 -64.47 22.78 47.55
N LEU A 8 -64.98 23.99 47.30
CA LEU A 8 -64.39 25.08 46.50
C LEU A 8 -63.08 25.66 47.09
N GLY A 9 -62.32 26.37 46.25
CA GLY A 9 -62.09 27.81 46.51
C GLY A 9 -60.64 28.31 46.61
N LEU A 10 -60.28 29.25 45.72
CA LEU A 10 -59.09 30.10 45.78
C LEU A 10 -58.88 30.79 47.15
N ALA A 11 -57.61 30.90 47.56
CA ALA A 11 -57.04 32.14 48.10
C ALA A 11 -55.52 32.16 47.87
N ALA A 12 -54.97 33.34 47.57
CA ALA A 12 -53.54 33.55 47.29
C ALA A 12 -52.76 34.03 48.53
N THR A 13 -51.52 34.51 48.32
CA THR A 13 -50.55 35.01 49.30
C THR A 13 -49.82 33.89 50.05
N GLY A 14 -48.49 33.77 50.06
CA GLY A 14 -47.45 34.66 49.53
C GLY A 14 -46.43 34.96 50.62
N TYR A 15 -45.29 34.27 50.59
CA TYR A 15 -44.00 34.52 51.24
C TYR A 15 -43.23 33.19 51.20
N PHE A 16 -42.27 33.04 50.30
CA PHE A 16 -41.09 32.23 50.62
C PHE A 16 -39.86 32.92 50.08
N VAL A 17 -38.88 33.04 50.98
CA VAL A 17 -37.64 33.80 50.83
C VAL A 17 -36.87 33.30 49.61
N ALA A 18 -36.26 34.24 48.89
CA ALA A 18 -35.28 33.95 47.85
C ALA A 18 -34.06 33.24 48.45
N LEU A 19 -34.10 31.90 48.49
CA LEU A 19 -32.88 31.11 48.57
C LEU A 19 -32.29 31.08 47.16
N LEU A 20 -31.48 32.11 46.88
CA LEU A 20 -30.66 32.19 45.68
C LEU A 20 -29.56 31.13 45.84
N LEU A 21 -29.93 29.87 45.59
CA LEU A 21 -28.99 28.80 45.31
C LEU A 21 -28.24 29.24 44.06
N LEU A 22 -27.03 29.72 44.27
CA LEU A 22 -25.96 29.64 43.29
C LEU A 22 -25.75 28.15 42.98
N THR A 23 -26.61 27.60 42.12
CA THR A 23 -26.19 26.52 41.25
C THR A 23 -24.96 27.06 40.53
N PRO A 24 -23.76 26.48 40.70
CA PRO A 24 -22.69 26.77 39.75
C PRO A 24 -23.26 26.51 38.37
N ALA A 25 -22.99 27.39 37.41
CA ALA A 25 -23.30 27.10 36.03
C ALA A 25 -22.71 25.72 35.75
N ALA A 26 -23.54 24.78 35.27
CA ALA A 26 -23.06 23.46 34.93
C ALA A 26 -21.93 23.67 33.91
N ARG A 27 -20.70 23.29 34.27
CA ARG A 27 -19.61 23.16 33.30
C ARG A 27 -20.15 22.21 32.23
N ALA A 28 -20.21 22.65 30.98
CA ALA A 28 -20.73 21.76 29.96
C ALA A 28 -19.75 20.60 29.77
N GLU A 29 -20.32 19.45 29.43
CA GLU A 29 -19.60 18.19 29.34
C GLU A 29 -19.01 18.06 27.93
N PHE A 30 -17.96 17.25 27.78
CA PHE A 30 -17.45 16.87 26.46
C PHE A 30 -18.61 16.38 25.56
N GLN A 31 -18.66 16.89 24.33
CA GLN A 31 -19.68 16.56 23.35
C GLN A 31 -19.04 15.96 22.10
N LEU A 32 -19.31 14.68 21.83
CA LEU A 32 -19.05 14.05 20.54
C LEU A 32 -20.20 14.36 19.56
N GLY A 33 -19.87 14.65 18.30
CA GLY A 33 -20.83 14.81 17.23
C GLY A 33 -21.40 13.47 16.75
N THR A 34 -22.64 13.48 16.27
CA THR A 34 -23.38 12.26 15.86
C THR A 34 -23.87 12.29 14.41
N ALA A 35 -23.58 13.37 13.67
CA ALA A 35 -23.99 13.53 12.27
C ALA A 35 -23.01 12.86 11.29
N LEU A 36 -21.72 12.87 11.62
CA LEU A 36 -20.63 12.30 10.82
C LEU A 36 -20.63 10.77 10.89
N LYS A 37 -20.34 10.12 9.77
CA LYS A 37 -20.06 8.68 9.67
C LYS A 37 -18.54 8.46 9.60
N PRO A 38 -18.03 7.29 10.06
CA PRO A 38 -16.60 6.99 9.98
C PRO A 38 -16.04 7.06 8.55
N THR A 39 -16.84 6.70 7.54
CA THR A 39 -16.44 6.69 6.11
C THR A 39 -16.56 8.05 5.42
N ASP A 40 -17.03 9.11 6.11
CA ASP A 40 -17.17 10.41 5.47
C ASP A 40 -15.77 11.02 5.23
N ALA A 41 -15.50 11.47 4.00
CA ALA A 41 -14.23 12.09 3.64
C ALA A 41 -14.07 13.47 4.29
N VAL A 42 -12.87 13.79 4.78
CA VAL A 42 -12.54 15.09 5.38
C VAL A 42 -12.20 16.08 4.27
N ILE A 43 -13.16 16.92 3.88
CA ILE A 43 -12.98 17.96 2.86
C ILE A 43 -12.59 19.30 3.51
N THR A 44 -13.22 19.61 4.65
CA THR A 44 -12.93 20.79 5.45
C THR A 44 -12.82 20.40 6.91
N LEU A 45 -11.81 20.91 7.60
CA LEU A 45 -11.66 20.78 9.05
C LEU A 45 -11.57 22.18 9.67
N THR A 46 -12.48 22.51 10.57
CA THR A 46 -12.53 23.80 11.26
C THR A 46 -12.30 23.59 12.76
N VAL A 47 -11.30 24.26 13.30
CA VAL A 47 -10.89 24.21 14.71
C VAL A 47 -11.12 25.57 15.34
N THR A 48 -11.94 25.65 16.37
CA THR A 48 -12.03 26.82 17.26
C THR A 48 -11.34 26.50 18.58
N ILE A 49 -10.46 27.39 19.06
CA ILE A 49 -9.78 27.28 20.35
C ILE A 49 -10.21 28.45 21.25
N ASN A 50 -10.46 28.17 22.54
CA ASN A 50 -10.84 29.13 23.56
C ASN A 50 -9.70 29.27 24.59
N VAL A 51 -9.20 30.48 24.80
CA VAL A 51 -8.14 30.78 25.77
C VAL A 51 -8.75 31.24 27.09
N GLY A 52 -8.33 30.66 28.21
CA GLY A 52 -8.88 31.00 29.53
C GLY A 52 -8.55 32.42 29.98
N LYS A 53 -9.56 33.12 30.52
CA LYS A 53 -9.46 34.50 31.03
C LYS A 53 -8.51 34.67 32.23
N ASP A 54 -8.25 33.59 32.97
CA ASP A 54 -7.47 33.58 34.20
C ASP A 54 -5.99 33.16 33.95
N GLY A 55 -5.59 33.07 32.67
CA GLY A 55 -4.24 32.80 32.20
C GLY A 55 -3.64 33.97 31.42
N GLY A 56 -2.48 33.75 30.81
CA GLY A 56 -1.87 34.69 29.85
C GLY A 56 -2.56 34.67 28.47
N ASP A 57 -2.26 35.68 27.66
CA ASP A 57 -2.51 35.63 26.22
C ASP A 57 -1.71 34.46 25.59
N LEU A 58 -2.30 33.78 24.62
CA LEU A 58 -1.59 32.76 23.85
C LEU A 58 -0.74 33.44 22.75
N LYS A 59 0.59 33.33 22.90
CA LYS A 59 1.63 33.99 22.07
C LYS A 59 2.73 33.05 21.58
N GLU A 60 2.52 31.74 21.69
CA GLU A 60 3.44 30.70 21.20
C GLU A 60 2.80 29.84 20.09
N PRO A 61 3.60 29.16 19.25
CA PRO A 61 3.08 28.23 18.26
C PRO A 61 2.32 27.07 18.90
N VAL A 62 1.12 26.80 18.39
CA VAL A 62 0.27 25.67 18.79
C VAL A 62 -0.06 24.81 17.57
N ALA A 63 -0.16 23.50 17.75
CA ALA A 63 -0.77 22.60 16.78
C ALA A 63 -1.84 21.71 17.43
N LEU A 64 -2.82 21.34 16.61
CA LEU A 64 -3.77 20.28 16.90
C LEU A 64 -3.23 18.95 16.36
N ASP A 65 -3.31 17.92 17.19
CA ASP A 65 -2.92 16.54 16.87
C ASP A 65 -4.17 15.67 16.85
N LEU A 66 -4.44 15.08 15.68
CA LEU A 66 -5.59 14.22 15.43
C LEU A 66 -5.21 12.73 15.28
N GLY A 67 -3.95 12.38 15.52
CA GLY A 67 -3.44 11.02 15.31
C GLY A 67 -3.28 10.64 13.84
N LEU A 68 -2.94 11.60 12.97
CA LEU A 68 -2.88 11.42 11.51
C LEU A 68 -1.46 11.13 10.97
N GLY A 69 -0.44 11.12 11.84
CA GLY A 69 0.97 11.11 11.45
C GLY A 69 1.56 12.51 11.22
N PHE A 70 0.71 13.52 11.02
CA PHE A 70 1.07 14.94 10.85
C PHE A 70 0.22 15.87 11.75
N PRO A 71 0.76 17.02 12.18
CA PRO A 71 0.02 18.02 12.97
C PRO A 71 -0.74 19.03 12.09
N LEU A 72 -1.77 19.66 12.66
CA LEU A 72 -2.47 20.81 12.10
C LEU A 72 -2.00 22.08 12.84
N TRP A 73 -1.15 22.90 12.22
CA TRP A 73 -0.60 24.11 12.85
C TRP A 73 -1.67 25.19 12.98
N LEU A 74 -1.88 25.77 14.17
CA LEU A 74 -2.84 26.86 14.39
C LEU A 74 -2.24 28.22 14.01
N ASP A 75 -1.76 28.32 12.77
CA ASP A 75 -1.10 29.50 12.21
C ASP A 75 -2.07 30.71 12.09
N PRO A 76 -1.64 31.94 12.43
CA PRO A 76 -0.28 32.42 12.68
C PRO A 76 0.03 32.66 14.16
N VAL A 77 -0.64 31.97 15.07
CA VAL A 77 -0.52 32.24 16.50
C VAL A 77 0.90 31.97 16.98
N GLY A 78 1.52 32.98 17.59
CA GLY A 78 2.86 32.90 18.16
C GLY A 78 4.01 32.68 17.17
N ARG A 79 3.76 32.76 15.85
CA ARG A 79 4.76 32.66 14.80
C ARG A 79 5.06 34.01 14.19
N LYS A 80 6.27 34.18 13.66
CA LYS A 80 6.61 35.36 12.85
C LYS A 80 6.20 35.11 11.39
N ALA A 81 5.92 36.18 10.65
CA ALA A 81 5.49 36.10 9.25
C ALA A 81 6.56 35.54 8.29
N ASP A 82 7.81 35.49 8.72
CA ASP A 82 9.00 34.97 8.01
C ASP A 82 9.51 33.63 8.60
N GLU A 83 8.81 33.04 9.56
CA GLU A 83 9.21 31.78 10.19
C GLU A 83 8.80 30.58 9.32
N VAL A 84 9.77 29.74 8.95
CA VAL A 84 9.51 28.52 8.18
C VAL A 84 8.67 27.55 9.02
N LEU A 85 7.54 27.14 8.45
CA LEU A 85 6.64 26.17 9.08
C LEU A 85 7.25 24.76 9.01
N PRO A 86 7.27 23.99 10.13
CA PRO A 86 7.59 22.57 10.09
C PRO A 86 6.54 21.78 9.32
N PHE A 87 6.86 20.53 8.95
CA PHE A 87 5.91 19.59 8.38
C PHE A 87 4.58 19.55 9.16
N GLY A 88 3.47 19.59 8.43
CA GLY A 88 2.11 19.67 8.96
C GLY A 88 1.19 20.49 8.06
N ALA A 89 -0.11 20.42 8.32
CA ALA A 89 -1.12 21.16 7.58
C ALA A 89 -1.22 22.60 8.11
N VAL A 90 -1.52 23.55 7.21
CA VAL A 90 -1.59 24.99 7.47
C VAL A 90 -2.98 25.52 7.08
N PRO A 91 -3.67 26.32 7.94
CA PRO A 91 -5.05 26.70 7.70
C PRO A 91 -5.14 27.78 6.63
N GLN A 92 -5.88 27.53 5.56
CA GLN A 92 -6.18 28.52 4.53
C GLN A 92 -6.82 29.79 5.10
N LYS A 93 -7.64 29.67 6.14
CA LYS A 93 -8.39 30.77 6.77
C LYS A 93 -8.21 30.72 8.28
N SER A 94 -8.02 31.87 8.91
CA SER A 94 -8.02 31.97 10.37
C SER A 94 -8.47 33.35 10.83
N THR A 95 -9.24 33.39 11.93
CA THR A 95 -9.63 34.64 12.60
C THR A 95 -8.54 35.18 13.53
N ALA A 96 -7.49 34.39 13.79
CA ALA A 96 -6.35 34.78 14.60
C ALA A 96 -5.39 35.73 13.87
N LYS A 97 -4.78 36.59 14.66
CA LYS A 97 -3.51 37.25 14.36
C LYS A 97 -2.35 36.44 14.97
N ASP A 98 -1.22 37.09 15.16
CA ASP A 98 -0.04 36.62 15.91
C ASP A 98 -0.31 36.27 17.39
N THR A 99 -1.49 36.60 17.94
CA THR A 99 -1.85 36.40 19.35
C THR A 99 -3.35 36.15 19.51
N ILE A 100 -3.73 35.33 20.48
CA ILE A 100 -5.10 35.24 21.00
C ILE A 100 -5.10 35.74 22.45
N ALA A 101 -5.89 36.78 22.73
CA ALA A 101 -5.94 37.38 24.06
C ALA A 101 -6.58 36.45 25.10
N ALA A 102 -6.19 36.59 26.38
CA ALA A 102 -6.81 35.85 27.47
C ALA A 102 -8.34 36.09 27.53
N GLY A 103 -9.12 35.00 27.61
CA GLY A 103 -10.58 35.04 27.53
C GLY A 103 -11.14 35.19 26.11
N GLY A 104 -10.29 35.25 25.09
CA GLY A 104 -10.66 35.27 23.68
C GLY A 104 -10.73 33.88 23.05
N SER A 105 -11.12 33.85 21.79
CA SER A 105 -11.13 32.65 20.96
C SER A 105 -10.68 32.96 19.53
N ALA A 106 -10.25 31.95 18.80
CA ALA A 106 -10.02 32.03 17.37
C ALA A 106 -10.37 30.73 16.66
N THR A 107 -10.64 30.84 15.37
CA THR A 107 -11.06 29.75 14.49
C THR A 107 -10.08 29.63 13.34
N PHE A 108 -9.70 28.40 13.00
CA PHE A 108 -8.77 28.02 11.94
C PHE A 108 -9.48 27.01 11.04
N THR A 109 -9.43 27.20 9.72
CA THR A 109 -10.07 26.33 8.75
C THR A 109 -9.04 25.82 7.75
N PHE A 110 -8.96 24.50 7.68
CA PHE A 110 -8.13 23.71 6.77
C PHE A 110 -9.05 23.10 5.71
N GLU A 111 -8.72 23.24 4.43
CA GLU A 111 -9.52 22.75 3.30
C GLU A 111 -8.66 21.85 2.39
N ARG A 112 -9.29 20.80 1.85
CA ARG A 112 -8.71 19.90 0.83
C ARG A 112 -8.70 20.52 -0.58
N ARG A 113 -8.92 21.84 -0.70
CA ARG A 113 -9.06 22.57 -1.96
C ARG A 113 -7.81 23.38 -2.26
N ASP A 114 -7.51 23.56 -3.54
CA ASP A 114 -6.37 24.34 -4.03
C ASP A 114 -6.59 25.88 -3.97
N ASP A 115 -7.35 26.35 -2.98
CA ASP A 115 -7.35 27.76 -2.58
C ASP A 115 -6.19 27.95 -1.59
N ALA A 116 -5.13 28.64 -2.02
CA ALA A 116 -3.97 28.85 -1.16
C ALA A 116 -4.30 29.60 0.14
N GLY A 117 -5.23 30.58 0.13
CA GLY A 117 -5.53 31.39 1.31
C GLY A 117 -4.27 31.90 2.04
N ARG A 118 -4.04 31.42 3.27
CA ARG A 118 -2.77 31.58 4.03
C ARG A 118 -1.77 30.42 3.83
N ASP A 119 -2.23 29.24 3.45
CA ASP A 119 -1.42 28.07 3.10
C ASP A 119 -0.76 28.25 1.73
N ARG A 120 0.22 29.15 1.69
CA ARG A 120 0.94 29.57 0.48
C ARG A 120 1.62 28.42 -0.29
N LEU A 121 1.83 27.26 0.34
CA LEU A 121 2.50 26.10 -0.25
C LEU A 121 1.55 24.92 -0.51
N LEU A 122 0.23 25.10 -0.32
CA LEU A 122 -0.80 24.08 -0.53
C LEU A 122 -0.54 22.79 0.25
N THR A 123 -0.04 22.92 1.48
CA THR A 123 0.26 21.80 2.37
C THR A 123 -1.01 21.04 2.81
N SER A 124 -2.10 21.76 3.07
CA SER A 124 -3.36 21.20 3.53
C SER A 124 -4.12 20.44 2.45
N SER A 125 -4.04 20.85 1.17
CA SER A 125 -4.78 20.13 0.12
C SER A 125 -4.22 18.71 -0.06
N GLN A 126 -2.88 18.56 -0.11
CA GLN A 126 -2.23 17.25 -0.08
C GLN A 126 -2.40 16.50 1.24
N LEU A 127 -2.20 17.15 2.40
CA LEU A 127 -2.21 16.43 3.69
C LEU A 127 -3.60 15.95 4.11
N LEU A 128 -4.67 16.65 3.71
CA LEU A 128 -6.05 16.19 3.91
C LEU A 128 -6.53 15.23 2.81
N ASP A 129 -5.76 14.99 1.75
CA ASP A 129 -6.18 14.09 0.68
C ASP A 129 -6.31 12.62 1.14
N GLY A 130 -7.35 11.93 0.68
CA GLY A 130 -7.69 10.57 1.08
C GLY A 130 -8.07 10.37 2.56
N LEU A 131 -8.22 11.44 3.35
CA LEU A 131 -8.54 11.36 4.78
C LEU A 131 -10.05 11.12 5.02
N GLN A 132 -10.38 10.19 5.91
CA GLN A 132 -11.75 9.89 6.37
C GLN A 132 -11.91 10.21 7.87
N VAL A 133 -13.14 10.40 8.33
CA VAL A 133 -13.44 10.62 9.77
C VAL A 133 -12.89 9.50 10.65
N SER A 134 -12.89 8.25 10.18
CA SER A 134 -12.34 7.09 10.89
C SER A 134 -10.84 7.17 11.14
N ASP A 135 -10.10 7.94 10.34
CA ASP A 135 -8.66 8.14 10.53
C ASP A 135 -8.38 9.10 11.71
N ILE A 136 -9.36 9.86 12.19
CA ILE A 136 -9.18 10.72 13.37
C ILE A 136 -9.18 9.85 14.62
N ALA A 137 -7.99 9.71 15.23
CA ALA A 137 -7.74 8.75 16.29
C ALA A 137 -7.65 9.38 17.69
N ARG A 138 -7.53 10.71 17.80
CA ARG A 138 -7.49 11.44 19.07
C ARG A 138 -7.77 12.92 18.88
N ILE A 139 -7.81 13.66 19.99
CA ILE A 139 -7.71 15.13 20.03
C ILE A 139 -6.63 15.49 21.03
N GLY A 140 -5.58 16.17 20.59
CA GLY A 140 -4.50 16.66 21.46
C GLY A 140 -3.96 18.01 21.03
N PHE A 141 -3.41 18.78 21.98
CA PHE A 141 -2.80 20.07 21.72
C PHE A 141 -1.30 20.05 22.02
N ILE A 142 -0.51 20.50 21.04
CA ILE A 142 0.95 20.59 21.08
C ILE A 142 1.34 22.06 21.17
N SER A 143 2.14 22.42 22.19
CA SER A 143 2.84 23.71 22.27
C SER A 143 4.02 23.60 23.25
N ARG A 144 4.91 24.59 23.29
CA ARG A 144 6.09 24.56 24.19
C ARG A 144 5.77 24.96 25.63
N GLY A 145 4.61 25.55 25.91
CA GLY A 145 4.25 26.03 27.24
C GLY A 145 5.14 27.17 27.73
N ASN A 146 5.73 27.95 26.82
CA ASN A 146 6.57 29.11 27.17
C ASN A 146 5.74 30.22 27.86
N ASP A 147 4.48 30.35 27.47
CA ASP A 147 3.51 31.26 28.06
C ASP A 147 2.56 30.49 29.01
N ASP A 148 2.23 31.07 30.16
CA ASP A 148 1.24 30.52 31.12
C ASP A 148 -0.22 30.77 30.66
N TRP A 149 -0.52 30.46 29.38
CA TRP A 149 -1.88 30.49 28.83
C TRP A 149 -2.69 29.24 29.27
N ILE A 150 -4.02 29.36 29.22
CA ILE A 150 -4.95 28.28 29.59
C ILE A 150 -5.71 27.83 28.35
N LEU A 151 -5.70 26.53 28.05
CA LEU A 151 -6.68 25.91 27.17
C LEU A 151 -8.00 25.79 27.94
N ALA A 152 -8.95 26.68 27.66
CA ALA A 152 -10.28 26.64 28.28
C ALA A 152 -11.20 25.65 27.57
N GLY A 153 -11.07 25.55 26.24
CA GLY A 153 -11.88 24.64 25.44
C GLY A 153 -11.57 24.67 23.95
N TYR A 154 -12.23 23.80 23.20
CA TYR A 154 -12.19 23.74 21.74
C TYR A 154 -13.54 23.31 21.14
N GLU A 155 -13.70 23.57 19.83
CA GLU A 155 -14.72 22.96 18.97
C GLU A 155 -14.04 22.53 17.67
N ILE A 156 -14.22 21.29 17.24
CA ILE A 156 -13.71 20.76 15.97
C ILE A 156 -14.90 20.31 15.12
N LYS A 157 -14.94 20.80 13.88
CA LYS A 157 -15.94 20.47 12.86
C LYS A 157 -15.27 19.85 11.65
N VAL A 158 -15.92 18.84 11.07
CA VAL A 158 -15.56 18.25 9.78
C VAL A 158 -16.73 18.49 8.83
N ASN A 159 -16.45 19.07 7.65
CA ASN A 159 -17.47 19.40 6.65
C ASN A 159 -18.65 20.22 7.23
N ASP A 160 -18.33 21.21 8.07
CA ASP A 160 -19.24 22.05 8.86
C ASP A 160 -20.09 21.35 9.96
N GLU A 161 -20.09 20.01 10.00
CA GLU A 161 -20.71 19.21 11.06
C GLU A 161 -19.79 19.05 12.28
N LEU A 162 -20.36 19.00 13.49
CA LEU A 162 -19.57 18.81 14.72
C LEU A 162 -18.90 17.43 14.71
N LEU A 163 -17.58 17.40 14.97
CA LEU A 163 -16.85 16.18 15.33
C LEU A 163 -16.78 16.04 16.85
N ALA A 164 -16.26 17.06 17.54
CA ALA A 164 -16.14 17.08 18.99
C ALA A 164 -15.99 18.50 19.54
N SER A 165 -16.43 18.73 20.76
CA SER A 165 -16.17 19.99 21.50
C SER A 165 -16.07 19.75 23.00
N ASN A 166 -15.24 20.54 23.67
CA ASN A 166 -15.07 20.52 25.12
C ASN A 166 -14.84 21.97 25.58
N ASP A 167 -15.65 22.51 26.48
CA ASP A 167 -15.55 23.90 26.98
C ASP A 167 -15.13 24.01 28.46
N ALA A 168 -14.68 22.89 29.04
CA ALA A 168 -14.42 22.74 30.48
C ALA A 168 -13.02 22.21 30.81
N ILE A 169 -12.03 22.42 29.93
CA ILE A 169 -10.67 21.85 30.06
C ILE A 169 -9.88 22.48 31.21
N ASP A 170 -9.75 23.81 31.21
CA ASP A 170 -9.10 24.61 32.27
C ASP A 170 -7.65 24.16 32.62
N GLN A 171 -6.84 23.83 31.60
CA GLN A 171 -5.45 23.37 31.78
C GLN A 171 -4.40 24.38 31.26
N LYS A 172 -3.27 24.49 31.97
CA LYS A 172 -2.16 25.40 31.66
C LYS A 172 -1.02 24.68 30.94
N ALA A 173 -0.66 25.16 29.75
CA ALA A 173 0.43 24.60 28.96
C ALA A 173 1.77 24.59 29.73
N GLY A 174 2.16 25.73 30.29
CA GLY A 174 3.39 25.85 31.08
C GLY A 174 3.41 25.05 32.40
N GLU A 175 2.25 24.66 32.94
CA GLU A 175 2.18 23.77 34.11
C GLU A 175 2.32 22.29 33.71
N ALA A 176 1.68 21.89 32.61
CA ALA A 176 1.82 20.56 32.04
C ALA A 176 3.28 20.26 31.63
N GLN A 177 3.96 21.23 31.01
CA GLN A 177 5.37 21.08 30.60
C GLN A 177 6.33 21.03 31.80
N ARG A 178 6.16 21.90 32.82
CA ARG A 178 6.93 21.81 34.08
C ARG A 178 6.70 20.47 34.80
N THR A 179 5.49 19.92 34.72
CA THR A 179 5.17 18.61 35.30
C THR A 179 5.87 17.48 34.53
N ALA A 180 5.96 17.57 33.21
CA ALA A 180 6.73 16.65 32.38
C ALA A 180 8.23 16.70 32.69
N ASP A 181 8.84 17.88 32.78
CA ASP A 181 10.26 18.05 33.16
C ASP A 181 10.59 17.41 34.52
N LEU A 182 9.76 17.67 35.53
CA LEU A 182 9.93 17.07 36.86
C LEU A 182 9.80 15.54 36.83
N LYS A 183 8.90 15.01 35.99
CA LYS A 183 8.70 13.58 35.82
C LYS A 183 9.83 12.92 35.02
N ILE A 184 10.39 13.57 34.01
CA ILE A 184 11.61 13.13 33.30
C ILE A 184 12.77 13.00 34.30
N ALA A 185 12.94 13.97 35.19
CA ALA A 185 13.98 13.92 36.22
C ALA A 185 13.79 12.75 37.21
N ASP A 186 12.58 12.51 37.70
CA ASP A 186 12.26 11.37 38.59
C ASP A 186 12.43 10.01 37.90
N LEU A 187 11.96 9.87 36.66
CA LEU A 187 12.17 8.67 35.86
C LEU A 187 13.66 8.43 35.56
N GLY A 188 14.44 9.49 35.32
CA GLY A 188 15.89 9.40 35.13
C GLY A 188 16.62 8.80 36.33
N LEU A 189 16.17 9.13 37.55
CA LEU A 189 16.70 8.53 38.79
C LEU A 189 16.36 7.03 38.94
N LYS A 190 15.24 6.58 38.37
CA LYS A 190 14.79 5.16 38.36
C LYS A 190 15.46 4.35 37.26
N ILE A 191 15.62 4.93 36.07
CA ILE A 191 16.24 4.30 34.90
C ILE A 191 17.75 4.13 35.07
N ALA A 192 18.45 5.12 35.65
CA ALA A 192 19.90 5.06 35.80
C ALA A 192 20.45 3.78 36.47
N PRO A 193 19.90 3.27 37.59
CA PRO A 193 20.33 1.98 38.15
C PRO A 193 19.92 0.78 37.29
N LEU A 194 18.66 0.72 36.81
CA LEU A 194 18.16 -0.39 35.98
C LEU A 194 18.95 -0.52 34.67
N LYS A 195 19.33 0.59 34.05
CA LYS A 195 20.13 0.62 32.81
C LYS A 195 21.54 0.09 33.03
N ARG A 196 22.19 0.41 34.16
CA ARG A 196 23.49 -0.18 34.52
C ARG A 196 23.38 -1.69 34.73
N GLU A 197 22.39 -2.14 35.50
CA GLU A 197 22.16 -3.56 35.73
C GLU A 197 21.87 -4.31 34.41
N PHE A 198 21.06 -3.73 33.52
CA PHE A 198 20.81 -4.25 32.18
C PHE A 198 22.11 -4.36 31.36
N ASP A 199 22.96 -3.33 31.36
CA ASP A 199 24.21 -3.32 30.58
C ASP A 199 25.24 -4.30 31.16
N ASP A 200 25.35 -4.42 32.48
CA ASP A 200 26.22 -5.41 33.15
C ASP A 200 25.76 -6.85 32.85
N LEU A 201 24.46 -7.14 32.95
CA LEU A 201 23.89 -8.46 32.65
C LEU A 201 23.98 -8.81 31.16
N LYS A 202 23.76 -7.83 30.27
CA LYS A 202 23.92 -8.00 28.83
C LYS A 202 25.38 -8.25 28.45
N ALA A 203 26.34 -7.56 29.08
CA ALA A 203 27.76 -7.84 28.89
C ALA A 203 28.14 -9.27 29.34
N LEU A 204 27.56 -9.78 30.43
CA LEU A 204 27.72 -11.18 30.85
C LEU A 204 27.13 -12.17 29.83
N GLN A 205 25.98 -11.85 29.23
CA GLN A 205 25.35 -12.65 28.17
C GLN A 205 26.23 -12.69 26.91
N GLU A 206 26.69 -11.53 26.43
CA GLU A 206 27.55 -11.40 25.25
C GLU A 206 28.91 -12.10 25.45
N ALA A 207 29.49 -11.99 26.65
CA ALA A 207 30.71 -12.71 27.04
C ALA A 207 30.51 -14.23 27.24
N LYS A 208 29.26 -14.73 27.17
CA LYS A 208 28.88 -16.13 27.47
C LYS A 208 29.27 -16.57 28.89
N LEU A 209 29.27 -15.63 29.83
CA LEU A 209 29.55 -15.86 31.25
C LEU A 209 28.28 -15.84 32.12
N ALA A 210 27.15 -15.38 31.58
CA ALA A 210 25.87 -15.36 32.27
C ALA A 210 25.39 -16.76 32.67
N THR A 211 24.96 -16.90 33.92
CA THR A 211 24.19 -18.04 34.41
C THR A 211 22.71 -17.91 34.03
N GLN A 212 21.91 -18.98 34.19
CA GLN A 212 20.47 -18.90 33.94
C GLN A 212 19.79 -17.83 34.82
N ASN A 213 20.23 -17.67 36.08
CA ASN A 213 19.70 -16.64 36.98
C ASN A 213 20.00 -15.22 36.47
N ASP A 214 21.14 -15.02 35.81
CA ASP A 214 21.49 -13.73 35.21
C ASP A 214 20.65 -13.44 33.95
N LEU A 215 20.30 -14.47 33.17
CA LEU A 215 19.37 -14.35 32.04
C LEU A 215 17.92 -14.08 32.50
N ASP A 216 17.46 -14.75 33.55
CA ASP A 216 16.13 -14.52 34.14
C ASP A 216 16.03 -13.11 34.72
N GLN A 217 17.09 -12.62 35.40
CA GLN A 217 17.18 -11.25 35.90
C GLN A 217 17.30 -10.24 34.75
N LEU A 218 18.04 -10.53 33.68
CA LEU A 218 18.13 -9.65 32.49
C LEU A 218 16.75 -9.45 31.86
N ALA A 219 15.98 -10.54 31.67
CA ALA A 219 14.62 -10.46 31.14
C ALA A 219 13.68 -9.65 32.06
N LYS A 220 13.82 -9.79 33.39
CA LYS A 220 13.07 -9.00 34.36
C LYS A 220 13.44 -7.50 34.29
N VAL A 221 14.73 -7.17 34.35
CA VAL A 221 15.22 -5.79 34.28
C VAL A 221 14.83 -5.15 32.95
N GLN A 222 14.88 -5.88 31.84
CA GLN A 222 14.38 -5.42 30.54
C GLN A 222 12.87 -5.11 30.59
N GLY A 223 12.07 -5.99 31.19
CA GLY A 223 10.63 -5.78 31.38
C GLY A 223 10.26 -4.58 32.26
N GLU A 224 11.10 -4.25 33.25
CA GLU A 224 10.95 -3.03 34.07
C GLU A 224 11.47 -1.76 33.36
N LEU A 225 12.55 -1.88 32.57
CA LEU A 225 13.24 -0.75 31.93
C LEU A 225 12.50 -0.21 30.70
N VAL A 226 11.99 -1.10 29.83
CA VAL A 226 11.31 -0.72 28.57
C VAL A 226 10.18 0.31 28.78
N PRO A 227 9.17 0.08 29.65
CA PRO A 227 8.07 1.04 29.81
C PRO A 227 8.54 2.38 30.40
N LEU A 228 9.58 2.41 31.23
CA LEU A 228 10.13 3.65 31.79
C LEU A 228 10.86 4.48 30.72
N VAL A 229 11.63 3.81 29.85
CA VAL A 229 12.31 4.46 28.71
C VAL A 229 11.30 4.99 27.70
N ASP A 230 10.25 4.21 27.42
CA ASP A 230 9.13 4.61 26.56
C ASP A 230 8.42 5.87 27.10
N GLU A 231 8.15 5.92 28.40
CA GLU A 231 7.57 7.08 29.08
C GLU A 231 8.50 8.32 29.08
N ILE A 232 9.80 8.16 29.30
CA ILE A 232 10.78 9.27 29.14
C ILE A 232 10.80 9.77 27.69
N PHE A 233 10.77 8.88 26.70
CA PHE A 233 10.75 9.28 25.30
C PHE A 233 9.48 10.06 24.95
N GLN A 234 8.33 9.66 25.50
CA GLN A 234 7.08 10.42 25.39
C GLN A 234 7.18 11.82 26.03
N LEU A 235 7.66 11.92 27.27
CA LEU A 235 7.73 13.20 27.96
C LEU A 235 8.75 14.15 27.31
N ASN A 236 9.90 13.63 26.84
CA ASN A 236 10.87 14.44 26.08
C ASN A 236 10.27 14.95 24.76
N GLY A 237 9.49 14.14 24.04
CA GLY A 237 8.78 14.58 22.84
C GLY A 237 7.69 15.61 23.15
N GLN A 238 7.01 15.51 24.29
CA GLN A 238 6.05 16.52 24.77
C GLN A 238 6.74 17.87 25.03
N VAL A 239 7.83 17.88 25.81
CA VAL A 239 8.62 19.09 26.15
C VAL A 239 9.25 19.71 24.89
N ALA A 240 9.66 18.87 23.93
CA ALA A 240 10.16 19.32 22.62
C ALA A 240 9.05 19.83 21.67
N ALA A 241 7.77 19.83 22.08
CA ALA A 241 6.60 20.15 21.27
C ALA A 241 6.48 19.29 19.98
N ARG A 242 6.74 17.99 20.11
CA ARG A 242 6.46 16.95 19.11
C ARG A 242 5.23 16.12 19.43
N TYR A 243 4.91 15.97 20.72
CA TYR A 243 3.72 15.28 21.21
C TYR A 243 2.80 16.21 22.00
N PRO A 244 1.50 15.90 22.11
CA PRO A 244 0.57 16.73 22.86
C PRO A 244 0.87 16.75 24.35
N TRP A 245 0.79 17.93 24.98
CA TRP A 245 0.80 18.08 26.44
C TRP A 245 -0.60 17.95 27.04
N PHE A 246 -1.63 18.13 26.22
CA PHE A 246 -3.02 17.81 26.53
C PHE A 246 -3.55 16.78 25.54
N LEU A 247 -4.27 15.78 26.04
CA LEU A 247 -5.04 14.80 25.28
C LEU A 247 -6.45 14.77 25.87
N ASP A 248 -7.47 14.86 25.03
CA ASP A 248 -8.85 14.72 25.50
C ASP A 248 -9.21 13.24 25.65
N ALA A 249 -9.29 12.78 26.90
CA ALA A 249 -9.57 11.38 27.23
C ALA A 249 -11.03 10.97 26.97
N ASP A 250 -11.94 11.94 26.82
CA ASP A 250 -13.36 11.67 26.56
C ASP A 250 -13.62 11.44 25.04
N PHE A 251 -12.65 11.77 24.17
CA PHE A 251 -12.68 11.42 22.75
C PHE A 251 -12.37 9.92 22.55
N ALA A 252 -13.39 9.09 22.73
CA ALA A 252 -13.33 7.65 22.54
C ALA A 252 -14.40 7.14 21.53
N PRO A 253 -14.34 7.54 20.25
CA PRO A 253 -15.31 7.10 19.25
C PRO A 253 -15.21 5.60 18.92
N ASP A 254 -16.36 4.99 18.59
CA ASP A 254 -16.52 3.55 18.37
C ASP A 254 -15.63 2.94 17.27
N TRP A 255 -15.08 3.75 16.36
CA TRP A 255 -14.23 3.28 15.26
C TRP A 255 -12.77 2.97 15.66
N LEU A 256 -12.34 3.31 16.89
CA LEU A 256 -10.96 3.13 17.35
C LEU A 256 -10.55 1.68 17.72
N ALA A 257 -11.41 0.69 17.48
CA ALA A 257 -11.31 -0.64 18.09
C ALA A 257 -10.30 -1.63 17.44
N ALA A 258 -9.29 -1.17 16.72
CA ALA A 258 -8.38 -2.03 15.96
C ALA A 258 -7.01 -2.27 16.64
N ALA A 259 -6.43 -3.45 16.42
CA ALA A 259 -5.05 -3.73 16.83
C ALA A 259 -4.07 -2.93 15.97
N ALA A 260 -3.23 -2.13 16.62
CA ALA A 260 -2.18 -1.35 15.96
C ALA A 260 -0.94 -2.20 15.67
N ALA A 261 -0.25 -1.91 14.57
CA ALA A 261 1.11 -2.37 14.31
C ALA A 261 2.07 -1.86 15.40
N LYS A 262 3.13 -2.61 15.69
CA LYS A 262 4.12 -2.28 16.73
C LYS A 262 5.29 -1.51 16.15
N SER A 263 5.69 -1.84 14.93
CA SER A 263 6.66 -1.06 14.16
C SER A 263 6.30 -1.04 12.68
N VAL A 264 6.58 0.10 12.04
CA VAL A 264 6.56 0.23 10.59
C VAL A 264 7.86 0.90 10.17
N ARG A 265 8.56 0.30 9.20
CA ARG A 265 9.76 0.86 8.60
C ARG A 265 9.53 1.10 7.11
N VAL A 266 9.92 2.28 6.65
CA VAL A 266 9.90 2.66 5.23
C VAL A 266 11.34 2.78 4.76
N THR A 267 11.70 2.14 3.66
CA THR A 267 13.00 2.30 3.02
C THR A 267 12.83 2.92 1.64
N LEU A 268 13.57 4.00 1.40
CA LEU A 268 13.63 4.70 0.12
C LEU A 268 15.04 4.59 -0.46
N LEU A 269 15.12 4.42 -1.78
CA LEU A 269 16.33 4.67 -2.55
C LEU A 269 16.05 5.86 -3.46
N THR A 270 16.91 6.86 -3.40
CA THR A 270 16.92 7.98 -4.36
C THR A 270 17.90 7.62 -5.47
N SER A 271 17.56 7.95 -6.73
CA SER A 271 18.46 7.67 -7.86
C SER A 271 19.82 8.35 -7.71
N ALA A 272 20.86 7.74 -8.28
CA ALA A 272 22.25 8.20 -8.13
C ALA A 272 22.72 9.25 -9.16
N HIS A 273 21.82 9.81 -9.97
CA HIS A 273 22.18 10.85 -10.97
C HIS A 273 22.06 12.26 -10.38
N ALA A 274 22.70 13.24 -11.02
CA ALA A 274 22.57 14.65 -10.62
C ALA A 274 21.10 15.10 -10.71
N GLY A 275 20.62 15.84 -9.72
CA GLY A 275 19.22 16.31 -9.66
C GLY A 275 18.23 15.36 -8.98
N ALA A 276 18.62 14.10 -8.74
CA ALA A 276 17.72 13.13 -8.12
C ALA A 276 17.42 13.42 -6.63
N ASP A 277 18.32 14.11 -5.92
CA ASP A 277 18.27 14.41 -4.49
C ASP A 277 17.18 15.45 -4.14
N THR A 278 16.68 15.47 -2.89
CA THR A 278 15.76 16.52 -2.42
C THR A 278 15.96 16.93 -0.96
N LYS A 279 15.59 18.19 -0.66
CA LYS A 279 15.52 18.76 0.70
C LYS A 279 14.08 19.09 1.13
N ASN A 280 13.10 18.83 0.28
CA ASN A 280 11.69 19.05 0.57
C ASN A 280 11.17 18.07 1.63
N TYR A 281 9.96 18.32 2.12
CA TYR A 281 9.27 17.40 3.01
C TYR A 281 8.71 16.24 2.19
N VAL A 282 9.33 15.07 2.29
CA VAL A 282 8.86 13.82 1.68
C VAL A 282 8.13 13.01 2.74
N TYR A 283 6.92 12.53 2.44
CA TYR A 283 6.09 11.78 3.37
C TYR A 283 5.60 10.45 2.80
N PHE A 284 5.47 9.45 3.66
CA PHE A 284 4.77 8.19 3.38
C PHE A 284 3.28 8.35 3.66
N ARG A 285 2.41 7.81 2.80
CA ARG A 285 0.96 7.69 3.01
C ARG A 285 0.53 6.22 2.99
N THR A 286 -0.35 5.86 3.92
CA THR A 286 -1.07 4.58 3.94
C THR A 286 -2.42 4.77 4.63
N GLY A 287 -3.51 4.31 4.00
CA GLY A 287 -4.84 4.82 4.31
C GLY A 287 -4.89 6.35 4.20
N GLY A 288 -5.59 7.03 5.12
CA GLY A 288 -5.57 8.49 5.21
C GLY A 288 -4.34 9.09 5.91
N LYS A 289 -3.56 8.27 6.64
CA LYS A 289 -2.43 8.70 7.48
C LYS A 289 -1.20 9.10 6.65
N LYS A 290 -0.43 10.08 7.12
CA LYS A 290 0.77 10.58 6.44
C LYS A 290 1.90 10.86 7.43
N TYR A 291 3.09 10.33 7.17
CA TYR A 291 4.25 10.38 8.07
C TYR A 291 5.46 10.98 7.37
N LEU A 292 6.16 11.90 8.04
CA LEU A 292 7.40 12.48 7.53
C LEU A 292 8.50 11.42 7.36
N LEU A 293 9.18 11.43 6.22
CA LEU A 293 10.38 10.65 5.93
C LEU A 293 11.59 11.57 5.76
N GLY A 294 11.54 12.42 4.72
CA GLY A 294 12.63 13.34 4.33
C GLY A 294 12.30 14.80 4.66
N SER A 295 13.33 15.61 4.88
CA SER A 295 13.20 17.06 5.16
C SER A 295 14.53 17.78 4.91
N TYR A 296 14.58 19.11 5.07
CA TYR A 296 15.84 19.85 4.95
C TYR A 296 16.90 19.45 6.02
N GLU A 297 16.48 18.89 7.16
CA GLU A 297 17.38 18.37 8.21
C GLU A 297 17.81 16.92 7.96
N VAL A 298 17.00 16.18 7.21
CA VAL A 298 17.20 14.76 6.85
C VAL A 298 16.90 14.62 5.35
N PRO A 299 17.77 15.14 4.47
CA PRO A 299 17.53 15.13 3.03
C PRO A 299 17.55 13.71 2.47
N LEU A 300 16.88 13.53 1.33
CA LEU A 300 16.98 12.29 0.57
C LEU A 300 18.02 12.47 -0.53
N ALA A 301 19.00 11.58 -0.62
CA ALA A 301 20.07 11.71 -1.58
C ALA A 301 20.59 10.35 -2.06
N GLY A 302 20.83 10.22 -3.37
CA GLY A 302 21.37 8.98 -3.96
C GLY A 302 22.75 8.63 -3.40
N THR A 303 23.51 9.64 -2.97
CA THR A 303 24.82 9.47 -2.32
C THR A 303 24.76 8.78 -0.95
N PHE A 304 23.59 8.70 -0.31
CA PHE A 304 23.40 7.95 0.95
C PHE A 304 22.99 6.48 0.72
N GLY A 305 22.64 6.10 -0.52
CA GLY A 305 22.06 4.79 -0.81
C GLY A 305 20.67 4.62 -0.18
N PRO A 306 20.25 3.38 0.14
CA PRO A 306 18.96 3.13 0.78
C PRO A 306 18.85 3.76 2.17
N GLN A 307 17.91 4.69 2.35
CA GLN A 307 17.60 5.35 3.61
C GLN A 307 16.36 4.69 4.25
N THR A 308 16.51 4.19 5.48
CA THR A 308 15.41 3.56 6.25
C THR A 308 14.93 4.47 7.38
N PHE A 309 13.61 4.66 7.44
CA PHE A 309 12.89 5.48 8.40
C PHE A 309 11.99 4.58 9.26
N GLU A 310 12.06 4.71 10.58
CA GLU A 310 11.12 4.09 11.51
C GLU A 310 9.99 5.09 11.80
N LEU A 311 8.75 4.70 11.55
CA LEU A 311 7.61 5.62 11.67
C LEU A 311 7.24 5.82 13.13
N ASP A 312 7.00 7.07 13.51
CA ASP A 312 6.48 7.41 14.83
C ASP A 312 4.97 7.09 14.92
N LEU A 313 4.63 5.83 15.18
CA LEU A 313 3.25 5.37 15.34
C LEU A 313 2.52 6.02 16.53
N ARG A 314 3.21 6.82 17.35
CA ARG A 314 2.55 7.64 18.38
C ARG A 314 1.94 8.90 17.80
N THR A 315 2.42 9.45 16.67
CA THR A 315 1.79 10.61 15.99
C THR A 315 0.63 10.20 15.08
N GLY A 316 0.59 8.93 14.69
CA GLY A 316 -0.58 8.29 14.13
C GLY A 316 -0.50 6.78 14.29
N PRO A 317 -1.36 6.14 15.09
CA PRO A 317 -1.40 4.68 15.15
C PRO A 317 -1.93 4.12 13.83
N LEU A 318 -1.37 2.98 13.41
CA LEU A 318 -1.78 2.25 12.21
C LEU A 318 -2.38 0.90 12.59
N SER A 319 -3.65 0.68 12.28
CA SER A 319 -4.25 -0.64 12.30
C SER A 319 -3.81 -1.48 11.09
N ALA A 320 -3.97 -2.80 11.21
CA ALA A 320 -3.80 -3.72 10.08
C ALA A 320 -4.70 -3.40 8.88
N ALA A 321 -5.81 -2.68 9.07
CA ALA A 321 -6.67 -2.25 7.97
C ALA A 321 -6.11 -1.02 7.24
N GLU A 322 -5.51 -0.07 7.96
CA GLU A 322 -4.93 1.16 7.38
C GLU A 322 -3.63 0.89 6.59
N ILE A 323 -2.96 -0.23 6.84
CA ILE A 323 -1.75 -0.68 6.13
C ILE A 323 -2.13 -1.23 4.75
N ARG A 324 -2.45 -0.31 3.85
CA ARG A 324 -2.80 -0.52 2.44
C ARG A 324 -2.65 0.77 1.63
N GLY A 325 -2.64 0.66 0.30
CA GLY A 325 -2.63 1.81 -0.61
C GLY A 325 -1.40 2.68 -0.40
N PHE A 326 -0.21 2.07 -0.52
CA PHE A 326 1.04 2.73 -0.17
C PHE A 326 1.39 3.81 -1.19
N ALA A 327 1.81 4.96 -0.69
CA ALA A 327 2.16 6.10 -1.51
C ALA A 327 3.26 6.92 -0.85
N VAL A 328 3.95 7.71 -1.67
CA VAL A 328 4.94 8.69 -1.22
C VAL A 328 4.60 10.03 -1.87
N GLY A 329 4.59 11.11 -1.11
CA GLY A 329 4.29 12.46 -1.61
C GLY A 329 5.32 13.47 -1.17
N MET A 330 5.30 14.65 -1.80
CA MET A 330 6.26 15.72 -1.51
C MET A 330 5.59 17.09 -1.35
N LEU A 331 6.04 17.83 -0.33
CA LEU A 331 5.65 19.21 -0.02
C LEU A 331 6.88 20.10 0.03
N ALA A 332 6.77 21.34 -0.43
CA ALA A 332 7.89 22.27 -0.39
C ALA A 332 8.29 22.60 1.05
N HIS A 333 9.59 22.71 1.31
CA HIS A 333 10.06 23.43 2.50
C HIS A 333 9.82 24.94 2.34
N GLY A 334 9.65 25.67 3.44
CA GLY A 334 9.42 27.13 3.40
C GLY A 334 10.64 27.99 3.04
N TYR A 335 11.75 27.41 2.58
CA TYR A 335 12.89 28.17 2.07
C TYR A 335 12.76 28.48 0.57
N PRO A 336 13.21 29.66 0.11
CA PRO A 336 13.42 29.98 -1.30
C PRO A 336 14.21 28.89 -2.05
N HIS A 337 13.75 28.58 -3.26
CA HIS A 337 14.37 27.68 -4.23
C HIS A 337 14.46 28.40 -5.60
N GLY A 338 14.84 27.72 -6.69
CA GLY A 338 14.81 28.32 -8.03
C GLY A 338 13.40 28.68 -8.53
N LYS A 339 13.28 29.06 -9.80
CA LYS A 339 11.97 29.26 -10.45
C LYS A 339 11.29 27.94 -10.81
N ALA A 340 12.09 26.94 -11.18
CA ALA A 340 11.66 25.57 -11.33
C ALA A 340 11.70 24.88 -9.96
N PRO A 341 10.78 23.94 -9.69
CA PRO A 341 10.79 23.18 -8.45
C PRO A 341 11.94 22.16 -8.38
N ASP A 342 12.32 21.83 -7.15
CA ASP A 342 13.13 20.65 -6.80
C ASP A 342 12.38 19.36 -7.19
N ARG A 343 13.05 18.45 -7.92
CA ARG A 343 12.46 17.29 -8.61
C ARG A 343 13.03 15.95 -8.14
N TRP A 344 12.58 15.51 -6.97
CA TRP A 344 13.05 14.26 -6.40
C TRP A 344 12.79 13.05 -7.32
N HIS A 345 13.80 12.20 -7.52
CA HIS A 345 13.66 10.94 -8.26
C HIS A 345 13.83 9.72 -7.34
N PRO A 346 12.72 9.12 -6.86
CA PRO A 346 12.77 7.83 -6.20
C PRO A 346 13.09 6.71 -7.18
N GLU A 347 14.01 5.83 -6.81
CA GLU A 347 14.32 4.61 -7.55
C GLU A 347 13.55 3.41 -7.00
N ARG A 348 13.47 3.31 -5.67
CA ARG A 348 12.81 2.19 -4.96
C ARG A 348 12.13 2.64 -3.69
N PHE A 349 11.00 2.02 -3.39
CA PHE A 349 10.23 2.21 -2.18
C PHE A 349 9.79 0.86 -1.58
N ARG A 350 10.05 0.65 -0.30
CA ARG A 350 9.78 -0.61 0.42
C ARG A 350 9.19 -0.32 1.81
N VAL A 351 8.20 -1.11 2.21
CA VAL A 351 7.51 -1.01 3.50
C VAL A 351 7.63 -2.33 4.25
N GLU A 352 7.99 -2.24 5.53
CA GLU A 352 8.02 -3.35 6.47
C GLU A 352 7.11 -3.05 7.66
N VAL A 353 6.40 -4.06 8.16
CA VAL A 353 5.50 -3.99 9.32
C VAL A 353 5.85 -5.13 10.25
N ASP A 354 6.09 -4.82 11.53
CA ASP A 354 6.47 -5.79 12.56
C ASP A 354 7.68 -6.69 12.15
N ASN A 355 8.60 -6.13 11.35
CA ASN A 355 9.77 -6.76 10.70
C ASN A 355 9.50 -7.69 9.51
N SER A 356 8.26 -7.77 9.02
CA SER A 356 7.89 -8.46 7.78
C SER A 356 7.79 -7.46 6.62
N VAL A 357 8.34 -7.79 5.45
CA VAL A 357 8.12 -6.97 4.24
C VAL A 357 6.66 -7.12 3.81
N VAL A 358 5.95 -6.01 3.66
CA VAL A 358 4.54 -5.99 3.18
C VAL A 358 4.42 -5.38 1.78
N TYR A 359 5.43 -4.64 1.33
CA TYR A 359 5.51 -4.07 -0.01
C TYR A 359 6.98 -3.75 -0.37
N ASP A 360 7.35 -3.95 -1.63
CA ASP A 360 8.67 -3.62 -2.18
C ASP A 360 8.49 -3.32 -3.67
N SER A 361 8.76 -2.10 -4.13
CA SER A 361 8.50 -1.71 -5.53
C SER A 361 9.29 -2.53 -6.55
N GLU A 362 10.42 -3.13 -6.14
CA GLU A 362 11.18 -4.09 -6.97
C GLU A 362 10.43 -5.40 -7.26
N GLU A 363 9.47 -5.79 -6.42
CA GLU A 363 8.61 -6.96 -6.65
C GLU A 363 7.52 -6.70 -7.70
N HIS A 364 7.29 -5.44 -8.04
CA HIS A 364 6.18 -4.99 -8.88
C HIS A 364 6.75 -4.29 -10.12
N PRO A 365 6.96 -4.99 -11.26
CA PRO A 365 7.63 -4.44 -12.43
C PRO A 365 7.00 -3.16 -12.99
N TYR A 366 5.69 -2.99 -12.81
CA TYR A 366 4.95 -1.79 -13.21
C TYR A 366 5.24 -0.59 -12.29
N ASP A 367 5.33 -0.82 -10.98
CA ASP A 367 5.68 0.21 -9.99
C ASP A 367 7.15 0.62 -10.10
N ARG A 368 8.06 -0.33 -10.30
CA ARG A 368 9.47 -0.03 -10.59
C ARG A 368 9.64 0.82 -11.85
N LYS A 369 8.95 0.45 -12.94
CA LYS A 369 8.92 1.26 -14.16
C LYS A 369 8.34 2.65 -13.92
N SER A 370 7.27 2.75 -13.11
CA SER A 370 6.61 4.01 -12.77
C SER A 370 7.55 4.93 -11.99
N LEU A 371 8.21 4.43 -10.94
CA LEU A 371 9.20 5.18 -10.16
C LEU A 371 10.32 5.72 -11.06
N ALA A 372 10.89 4.86 -11.91
CA ALA A 372 11.94 5.25 -12.88
C ALA A 372 11.46 6.25 -13.96
N ALA A 373 10.15 6.33 -14.21
CA ALA A 373 9.56 7.23 -15.20
C ALA A 373 9.19 8.60 -14.63
N ILE A 374 8.98 8.73 -13.32
CA ILE A 374 8.41 9.94 -12.71
C ILE A 374 9.44 10.80 -11.96
N ARG A 375 9.04 12.04 -11.68
CA ARG A 375 9.66 12.92 -10.68
C ARG A 375 8.60 13.34 -9.68
N LEU A 376 8.93 13.34 -8.39
CA LEU A 376 8.09 14.01 -7.42
C LEU A 376 8.42 15.49 -7.36
N ILE A 377 7.38 16.33 -7.37
CA ILE A 377 7.46 17.78 -7.21
C ILE A 377 6.46 18.23 -6.14
N PRO A 378 6.68 19.38 -5.45
CA PRO A 378 5.69 19.90 -4.52
C PRO A 378 4.54 20.59 -5.29
N PRO A 379 3.35 20.81 -4.70
CA PRO A 379 2.27 21.54 -5.37
C PRO A 379 2.59 23.00 -5.66
N ALA A 380 3.34 23.62 -4.75
CA ALA A 380 3.82 24.98 -4.83
C ALA A 380 5.10 25.12 -4.03
N HIS A 381 5.96 26.07 -4.39
CA HIS A 381 7.23 26.36 -3.74
C HIS A 381 7.48 27.88 -3.66
N LEU A 382 8.56 28.29 -3.00
CA LEU A 382 9.03 29.67 -3.04
C LEU A 382 10.15 29.83 -4.07
N ASP A 383 10.08 30.85 -4.91
CA ASP A 383 11.20 31.26 -5.77
C ASP A 383 12.32 31.95 -4.96
N GLU A 384 13.43 32.25 -5.62
CA GLU A 384 14.62 32.91 -5.06
C GLU A 384 14.30 34.28 -4.43
N GLN A 385 13.19 34.91 -4.85
CA GLN A 385 12.71 36.20 -4.37
C GLN A 385 11.68 36.05 -3.22
N GLY A 386 11.29 34.83 -2.85
CA GLY A 386 10.30 34.51 -1.82
C GLY A 386 8.84 34.62 -2.30
N SER A 387 8.61 34.72 -3.61
CA SER A 387 7.28 34.65 -4.24
C SER A 387 6.80 33.21 -4.29
N VAL A 388 5.49 32.97 -4.26
CA VAL A 388 4.96 31.61 -4.48
C VAL A 388 4.96 31.31 -5.97
N VAL A 389 5.50 30.16 -6.34
CA VAL A 389 5.31 29.53 -7.65
C VAL A 389 4.42 28.31 -7.45
N SER A 390 3.32 28.24 -8.20
CA SER A 390 2.45 27.06 -8.23
C SER A 390 2.93 26.12 -9.34
N ASN A 391 3.00 24.83 -9.05
CA ASN A 391 3.42 23.79 -9.97
C ASN A 391 2.20 23.03 -10.53
N GLY A 392 1.03 23.67 -10.60
CA GLY A 392 -0.19 23.08 -11.15
C GLY A 392 -0.08 22.70 -12.63
N ASP A 393 0.71 23.47 -13.39
CA ASP A 393 1.05 23.19 -14.79
C ASP A 393 2.35 22.37 -14.84
N HIS A 394 2.25 21.03 -14.78
CA HIS A 394 3.38 20.09 -14.78
C HIS A 394 3.24 18.98 -15.85
N THR A 395 4.34 18.29 -16.17
CA THR A 395 4.36 17.18 -17.14
C THR A 395 3.57 15.97 -16.66
N LEU A 396 3.18 15.07 -17.58
CA LEU A 396 2.63 13.75 -17.24
C LEU A 396 3.62 12.80 -16.52
N ARG A 397 4.89 13.19 -16.38
CA ARG A 397 5.92 12.46 -15.60
C ARG A 397 6.21 13.13 -14.25
N GLU A 398 5.76 14.35 -14.01
CA GLU A 398 5.86 14.99 -12.71
C GLU A 398 4.61 14.68 -11.91
N VAL A 399 4.76 14.30 -10.64
CA VAL A 399 3.63 13.98 -9.77
C VAL A 399 3.81 14.57 -8.37
N PHE A 400 2.70 14.97 -7.78
CA PHE A 400 2.63 15.44 -6.40
C PHE A 400 2.74 14.30 -5.37
N VAL A 401 2.15 13.16 -5.72
CA VAL A 401 2.12 11.93 -4.94
C VAL A 401 2.26 10.76 -5.91
N TRP A 402 3.19 9.85 -5.64
CA TRP A 402 3.29 8.57 -6.32
C TRP A 402 2.55 7.49 -5.51
N GLU A 403 1.81 6.62 -6.19
CA GLU A 403 0.96 5.58 -5.59
C GLU A 403 1.26 4.19 -6.18
N SER A 404 1.45 3.19 -5.31
CA SER A 404 1.64 1.80 -5.71
C SER A 404 0.45 1.27 -6.55
N GLY A 405 0.73 0.62 -7.66
CA GLY A 405 -0.24 0.01 -8.56
C GLY A 405 -0.90 0.98 -9.57
N LYS A 406 -0.60 2.29 -9.54
CA LYS A 406 -1.21 3.26 -10.48
C LYS A 406 -0.46 3.38 -11.81
N GLY A 407 0.83 3.07 -11.87
CA GLY A 407 1.62 3.21 -13.11
C GLY A 407 1.78 4.64 -13.59
N GLN A 408 1.86 5.61 -12.68
CA GLN A 408 2.03 7.01 -13.04
C GLN A 408 3.30 7.20 -13.91
N GLY A 409 3.21 8.08 -14.90
CA GLY A 409 4.27 8.27 -15.90
C GLY A 409 4.36 7.20 -16.99
N LEU A 410 3.51 6.16 -16.99
CA LEU A 410 3.51 5.08 -17.99
C LEU A 410 2.27 5.14 -18.91
N ASP A 411 2.44 4.67 -20.15
CA ASP A 411 1.33 4.40 -21.07
C ASP A 411 0.58 3.13 -20.61
N PRO A 412 -0.75 3.18 -20.39
CA PRO A 412 -1.53 2.03 -19.94
C PRO A 412 -1.59 0.84 -20.92
N LEU A 413 -1.22 1.02 -22.19
CA LEU A 413 -1.34 -0.01 -23.23
C LEU A 413 -0.10 -0.91 -23.35
N ASP A 414 1.10 -0.35 -23.14
CA ASP A 414 2.37 -1.07 -23.29
C ASP A 414 3.30 -0.98 -22.07
N GLY A 415 2.98 -0.12 -21.09
CA GLY A 415 3.77 0.10 -19.89
C GLY A 415 5.13 0.75 -20.17
N ASN A 416 5.28 1.51 -21.27
CA ASN A 416 6.44 2.34 -21.54
C ASN A 416 6.26 3.74 -20.91
N PRO A 417 7.34 4.45 -20.56
CA PRO A 417 7.24 5.82 -20.06
C PRO A 417 6.60 6.78 -21.08
N LEU A 418 5.52 7.47 -20.68
CA LEU A 418 4.82 8.48 -21.50
C LEU A 418 5.83 9.50 -22.06
N PRO A 419 5.72 9.97 -23.31
CA PRO A 419 6.69 10.94 -23.84
C PRO A 419 6.71 12.23 -23.02
N LEU A 420 7.90 12.81 -22.85
CA LEU A 420 8.02 14.20 -22.40
C LEU A 420 7.50 15.14 -23.50
N PRO A 421 7.01 16.35 -23.14
CA PRO A 421 6.73 17.40 -24.12
C PRO A 421 7.96 17.77 -24.96
N GLU A 422 7.75 18.46 -26.08
CA GLU A 422 8.85 18.98 -26.90
C GLU A 422 9.54 20.18 -26.21
N GLU A 423 10.84 20.36 -26.45
CA GLU A 423 11.62 21.48 -25.90
C GLU A 423 11.05 22.82 -26.40
N GLY A 424 10.50 23.61 -25.47
CA GLY A 424 9.78 24.86 -25.77
C GLY A 424 8.25 24.78 -25.68
N ASP A 425 7.67 23.60 -25.42
CA ASP A 425 6.30 23.50 -24.91
C ASP A 425 6.21 24.10 -23.49
N PRO A 426 5.13 24.82 -23.12
CA PRO A 426 4.98 25.37 -21.77
C PRO A 426 4.98 24.32 -20.65
N GLY A 427 4.65 23.07 -20.96
CA GLY A 427 4.74 21.93 -20.05
C GLY A 427 6.09 21.21 -20.08
N TYR A 428 7.08 21.65 -20.86
CA TYR A 428 8.43 21.08 -20.81
C TYR A 428 9.07 21.39 -19.44
N PRO A 429 9.69 20.42 -18.76
CA PRO A 429 10.27 20.67 -17.45
C PRO A 429 11.48 21.61 -17.58
N GLU A 430 11.36 22.85 -17.09
CA GLU A 430 12.49 23.80 -17.03
C GLU A 430 13.70 23.14 -16.34
N ALA A 431 14.91 23.36 -16.85
CA ALA A 431 16.13 22.77 -16.28
C ALA A 431 16.26 23.05 -14.77
N GLU A 432 16.72 22.04 -14.02
CA GLU A 432 16.85 22.16 -12.57
C GLU A 432 17.93 23.20 -12.21
N PRO A 433 17.69 24.05 -11.19
CA PRO A 433 18.68 25.00 -10.71
C PRO A 433 19.97 24.29 -10.29
N ASP A 434 21.12 24.89 -10.61
CA ASP A 434 22.47 24.38 -10.32
C ASP A 434 22.89 23.06 -11.03
N LEU A 435 22.05 22.45 -11.88
CA LEU A 435 22.52 21.43 -12.81
C LEU A 435 23.23 22.06 -14.03
N PRO A 436 24.33 21.46 -14.52
CA PRO A 436 24.86 21.82 -15.83
C PRO A 436 23.85 21.41 -16.89
N ASP A 437 23.47 22.37 -17.74
CA ASP A 437 22.55 22.20 -18.85
C ASP A 437 23.01 21.03 -19.76
N GLU A 438 22.27 19.92 -19.80
CA GLU A 438 22.58 18.71 -20.59
C GLU A 438 22.42 18.90 -22.11
N SER A 439 22.59 20.13 -22.57
CA SER A 439 22.74 20.47 -23.99
C SER A 439 23.84 19.60 -24.63
N ILE A 440 23.34 18.69 -25.48
CA ILE A 440 24.03 17.61 -26.18
C ILE A 440 25.41 18.07 -26.71
N PRO A 441 26.49 17.27 -26.58
CA PRO A 441 27.76 17.58 -27.22
C PRO A 441 27.58 17.75 -28.73
N ASP A 442 27.78 18.98 -29.21
CA ASP A 442 27.68 19.40 -30.62
C ASP A 442 28.35 18.39 -31.56
N GLU A 443 27.64 17.96 -32.63
CA GLU A 443 28.01 16.80 -33.46
C GLU A 443 29.36 16.99 -34.19
N GLY A 444 30.44 16.63 -33.49
CA GLY A 444 31.80 16.57 -34.01
C GLY A 444 32.02 15.40 -34.96
N VAL A 445 31.53 15.54 -36.20
CA VAL A 445 31.66 14.60 -37.33
C VAL A 445 33.01 13.85 -37.37
N LEU A 446 32.96 12.51 -37.22
CA LEU A 446 33.98 11.57 -37.69
C LEU A 446 33.31 10.30 -38.27
N PRO A 447 33.98 9.57 -39.20
CA PRO A 447 33.28 8.78 -40.20
C PRO A 447 33.03 7.29 -39.87
N ASP A 448 31.89 6.83 -40.35
CA ASP A 448 31.51 5.48 -40.82
C ASP A 448 32.63 4.41 -40.88
N GLU A 449 32.64 3.49 -39.91
CA GLU A 449 32.89 2.06 -40.13
C GLU A 449 31.89 1.22 -39.31
N GLY A 450 31.13 0.35 -39.99
CA GLY A 450 29.97 -0.31 -39.40
C GLY A 450 30.26 -1.59 -38.62
N PHE A 451 29.55 -1.75 -37.49
CA PHE A 451 29.25 -3.02 -36.82
C PHE A 451 27.73 -3.09 -36.50
N PRO A 452 27.13 -4.29 -36.37
CA PRO A 452 25.69 -4.47 -36.12
C PRO A 452 25.30 -4.05 -34.69
N PRO A 453 24.00 -3.84 -34.40
CA PRO A 453 23.57 -3.19 -33.16
C PRO A 453 23.84 -4.06 -31.91
N ASP A 454 24.50 -3.46 -30.93
CA ASP A 454 24.63 -3.99 -29.57
C ASP A 454 23.35 -3.72 -28.78
N GLU A 455 22.71 -4.77 -28.28
CA GLU A 455 21.77 -4.68 -27.16
C GLU A 455 22.56 -4.73 -25.86
N GLY A 456 22.62 -3.63 -25.10
CA GLY A 456 23.19 -3.66 -23.76
C GLY A 456 23.33 -2.31 -23.08
N PHE A 457 22.71 -2.17 -21.90
CA PHE A 457 23.22 -1.31 -20.85
C PHE A 457 23.60 -2.18 -19.63
N PRO A 458 24.72 -1.92 -18.94
CA PRO A 458 25.40 -2.94 -18.14
C PRO A 458 25.18 -2.80 -16.62
N GLY A 459 25.27 -3.92 -15.89
CA GLY A 459 25.03 -3.93 -14.44
C GLY A 459 25.48 -5.17 -13.64
N GLU A 460 26.41 -5.98 -14.16
CA GLU A 460 27.11 -7.14 -13.54
C GLU A 460 28.34 -7.40 -14.45
N ASP A 461 29.58 -7.73 -14.07
CA ASP A 461 30.23 -8.09 -12.80
C ASP A 461 31.73 -7.69 -12.84
N GLY A 462 32.44 -7.58 -11.69
CA GLY A 462 33.89 -7.26 -11.71
C GLY A 462 34.63 -7.23 -10.37
N TRP A 463 34.74 -8.36 -9.68
CA TRP A 463 35.39 -8.48 -8.36
C TRP A 463 36.94 -8.56 -8.44
N TYR A 464 37.69 -7.71 -7.71
CA TYR A 464 39.07 -8.00 -7.26
C TYR A 464 39.59 -7.00 -6.19
N PRO A 465 40.11 -7.47 -5.04
CA PRO A 465 41.01 -6.72 -4.15
C PRO A 465 42.43 -7.35 -4.10
N PRO A 466 43.41 -6.82 -3.34
CA PRO A 466 43.55 -5.47 -2.76
C PRO A 466 44.82 -4.74 -3.29
N ASP A 467 45.05 -3.50 -2.87
CA ASP A 467 46.42 -3.00 -2.65
C ASP A 467 46.48 -2.09 -1.41
N ASP A 468 47.66 -2.00 -0.80
CA ASP A 468 47.91 -1.30 0.45
C ASP A 468 48.43 0.15 0.24
N GLY A 469 48.23 1.02 1.24
CA GLY A 469 48.46 2.47 1.03
C GLY A 469 48.23 3.34 2.26
N SER A 470 49.08 3.18 3.27
CA SER A 470 49.06 3.98 4.51
C SER A 470 49.48 5.45 4.35
N GLY A 471 48.85 6.38 5.10
CA GLY A 471 49.55 7.61 5.54
C GLY A 471 48.72 8.90 5.76
N GLY A 472 48.81 9.47 6.97
CA GLY A 472 48.51 10.89 7.30
C GLY A 472 47.02 11.21 7.54
N ALA A 473 46.52 11.63 8.71
CA ALA A 473 46.99 12.49 9.82
C ALA A 473 46.89 14.02 9.59
N GLY A 474 46.18 14.72 10.48
CA GLY A 474 45.91 16.17 10.48
C GLY A 474 44.57 16.49 9.78
N GLY A 475 43.57 17.11 10.43
CA GLY A 475 43.58 18.43 11.08
C GLY A 475 42.91 19.42 10.11
N GLY A 476 41.74 20.01 10.38
CA GLY A 476 41.47 20.92 11.49
C GLY A 476 41.52 22.38 10.99
N GLY A 477 40.36 23.01 10.78
CA GLY A 477 40.23 24.38 10.25
C GLY A 477 38.91 24.53 9.47
N ILE A 478 37.88 25.22 9.98
CA ILE A 478 37.70 26.68 10.12
C ILE A 478 37.41 27.36 8.76
N TRP A 479 36.16 27.83 8.65
CA TRP A 479 35.66 28.73 7.59
C TRP A 479 36.50 30.01 7.48
N PRO A 480 36.57 30.61 6.27
CA PRO A 480 36.00 31.96 6.16
C PRO A 480 35.31 32.29 4.82
N TRP A 481 34.27 33.11 4.91
CA TRP A 481 33.67 33.85 3.78
C TRP A 481 34.60 34.96 3.26
N PRO A 482 34.54 35.32 1.96
CA PRO A 482 34.97 36.63 1.46
C PRO A 482 33.78 37.64 1.41
N PRO A 483 34.00 38.95 1.70
CA PRO A 483 32.93 39.96 1.71
C PRO A 483 32.99 41.01 0.57
N GLY A 484 31.81 41.56 0.21
CA GLY A 484 31.64 42.80 -0.58
C GLY A 484 31.72 42.65 -2.11
N GLY A 485 31.14 43.55 -2.93
CA GLY A 485 30.31 44.71 -2.63
C GLY A 485 30.16 45.68 -3.83
N GLY A 486 29.03 46.38 -3.93
CA GLY A 486 28.71 47.35 -5.02
C GLY A 486 28.16 46.68 -6.31
N GLY A 487 27.39 47.35 -7.17
CA GLY A 487 26.84 48.72 -7.14
C GLY A 487 26.44 49.20 -8.54
N GLY A 488 25.30 49.90 -8.68
CA GLY A 488 24.74 50.38 -9.96
C GLY A 488 23.39 49.71 -10.28
N MET A 489 22.22 50.35 -10.38
CA MET A 489 21.80 51.72 -10.78
C MET A 489 21.91 52.03 -12.28
N TRP A 490 20.89 51.65 -13.07
CA TRP A 490 20.36 52.37 -14.24
C TRP A 490 18.83 52.13 -14.38
N PRO A 491 18.06 52.95 -15.14
CA PRO A 491 16.62 53.18 -14.88
C PRO A 491 15.63 52.60 -15.91
N TRP A 492 14.35 52.67 -15.52
CA TRP A 492 13.09 52.48 -16.26
C TRP A 492 13.04 52.95 -17.73
N PRO A 493 12.07 52.43 -18.51
CA PRO A 493 10.87 53.26 -18.73
C PRO A 493 9.52 52.56 -18.41
N PRO A 494 8.43 53.31 -18.20
CA PRO A 494 7.13 52.78 -17.77
C PRO A 494 6.13 52.59 -18.92
N GLY A 495 5.29 51.56 -18.79
CA GLY A 495 4.06 51.34 -19.56
C GLY A 495 3.41 50.02 -19.11
N GLY A 496 2.14 49.95 -18.75
CA GLY A 496 1.02 50.83 -19.13
C GLY A 496 0.08 50.07 -20.07
N GLY A 497 -0.47 48.94 -19.59
CA GLY A 497 -1.24 48.01 -20.40
C GLY A 497 -2.39 47.37 -19.62
N VAL A 498 -3.43 48.15 -19.34
CA VAL A 498 -4.70 47.62 -18.83
C VAL A 498 -5.42 46.90 -19.96
N TRP A 499 -5.59 45.58 -19.86
CA TRP A 499 -6.52 44.82 -20.70
C TRP A 499 -7.69 44.27 -19.86
N PRO A 500 -8.93 44.26 -20.38
CA PRO A 500 -10.11 44.03 -19.56
C PRO A 500 -10.56 42.57 -19.59
N TRP A 501 -10.89 42.03 -18.42
CA TRP A 501 -11.62 40.79 -18.26
C TRP A 501 -13.04 40.89 -18.86
N PRO A 502 -13.54 39.87 -19.58
CA PRO A 502 -14.97 39.71 -19.78
C PRO A 502 -15.62 39.27 -18.45
N PRO A 503 -16.78 39.84 -18.06
CA PRO A 503 -17.38 39.55 -16.75
C PRO A 503 -18.21 38.26 -16.73
N GLY A 504 -17.96 37.43 -15.71
CA GLY A 504 -18.99 36.67 -15.01
C GLY A 504 -19.77 35.61 -15.78
N GLY A 505 -19.17 34.46 -16.02
CA GLY A 505 -19.89 33.19 -16.21
C GLY A 505 -20.00 32.45 -14.88
N GLY A 506 -21.15 32.54 -14.20
CA GLY A 506 -21.40 31.81 -12.96
C GLY A 506 -21.60 30.32 -13.21
N GLY A 507 -20.51 29.56 -13.26
CA GLY A 507 -20.55 28.11 -13.24
C GLY A 507 -20.95 27.61 -11.85
N VAL A 508 -22.05 26.87 -11.76
CA VAL A 508 -22.38 26.11 -10.55
C VAL A 508 -21.36 24.99 -10.43
N ASN A 509 -20.56 24.98 -9.35
CA ASN A 509 -19.60 23.89 -9.14
C ASN A 509 -20.35 22.54 -9.10
N PRO A 510 -19.86 21.51 -9.80
CA PRO A 510 -20.43 20.17 -9.67
C PRO A 510 -20.27 19.65 -8.23
N PRO A 511 -21.09 18.67 -7.80
CA PRO A 511 -20.95 18.03 -6.49
C PRO A 511 -19.54 17.42 -6.30
N PRO A 512 -19.06 17.27 -5.06
CA PRO A 512 -17.79 16.60 -4.82
C PRO A 512 -17.82 15.16 -5.33
N ALA A 513 -16.83 14.78 -6.14
CA ALA A 513 -16.55 13.41 -6.50
C ALA A 513 -16.12 12.63 -5.24
N GLY A 514 -16.73 11.46 -5.00
CA GLY A 514 -16.29 10.54 -3.95
C GLY A 514 -15.09 9.70 -4.40
N ASP A 515 -14.71 8.71 -3.59
CA ASP A 515 -13.53 7.85 -3.83
C ASP A 515 -13.58 7.21 -5.24
N PRO A 516 -12.49 7.19 -6.02
CA PRO A 516 -12.50 6.63 -7.38
C PRO A 516 -13.02 5.19 -7.38
N PRO A 517 -14.06 4.84 -8.16
CA PRO A 517 -14.71 3.54 -8.07
C PRO A 517 -13.78 2.41 -8.53
N GLN A 518 -13.62 1.40 -7.68
CA GLN A 518 -12.79 0.22 -7.95
C GLN A 518 -13.67 -1.00 -8.21
N VAL A 519 -13.40 -1.74 -9.29
CA VAL A 519 -13.99 -3.05 -9.54
C VAL A 519 -13.27 -4.08 -8.68
N THR A 520 -14.01 -5.00 -8.05
CA THR A 520 -13.46 -6.04 -7.16
C THR A 520 -14.22 -7.36 -7.30
N ASN A 521 -13.66 -8.46 -6.75
CA ASN A 521 -14.31 -9.77 -6.62
C ASN A 521 -14.91 -10.35 -7.93
N VAL A 522 -14.31 -10.04 -9.07
CA VAL A 522 -14.77 -10.52 -10.38
C VAL A 522 -14.74 -12.04 -10.41
N ARG A 523 -15.84 -12.68 -10.80
CA ARG A 523 -16.00 -14.14 -10.74
C ARG A 523 -16.97 -14.67 -11.78
N PHE A 524 -16.67 -15.85 -12.31
CA PHE A 524 -17.65 -16.65 -13.06
C PHE A 524 -18.55 -17.42 -12.09
N THR A 525 -19.88 -17.39 -12.26
CA THR A 525 -20.79 -18.19 -11.41
C THR A 525 -21.24 -19.52 -12.04
N SER A 526 -21.10 -19.67 -13.36
CA SER A 526 -21.37 -20.92 -14.09
C SER A 526 -20.74 -20.90 -15.49
N GLY A 527 -21.03 -21.92 -16.30
CA GLY A 527 -20.38 -22.16 -17.60
C GLY A 527 -19.07 -22.92 -17.45
N TRP A 528 -18.89 -23.97 -18.24
CA TRP A 528 -17.69 -24.82 -18.25
C TRP A 528 -17.42 -25.49 -19.61
N LYS A 529 -18.32 -25.38 -20.60
CA LYS A 529 -18.04 -25.74 -22.00
C LYS A 529 -17.52 -24.55 -22.78
N THR A 530 -16.69 -24.79 -23.79
CA THR A 530 -16.27 -23.78 -24.79
C THR A 530 -17.43 -23.16 -25.59
N THR A 531 -18.65 -23.70 -25.48
CA THR A 531 -19.88 -23.15 -26.09
C THR A 531 -20.94 -22.74 -25.06
N ASP A 532 -20.62 -22.80 -23.76
CA ASP A 532 -21.53 -22.32 -22.73
C ASP A 532 -21.61 -20.79 -22.75
N THR A 533 -22.69 -20.28 -22.15
CA THR A 533 -22.73 -18.92 -21.62
C THR A 533 -21.99 -18.86 -20.29
N PHE A 534 -21.24 -17.78 -20.06
CA PHE A 534 -20.47 -17.53 -18.86
C PHE A 534 -21.02 -16.31 -18.12
N PRO A 535 -21.85 -16.51 -17.07
CA PRO A 535 -22.28 -15.43 -16.20
C PRO A 535 -21.10 -14.96 -15.34
N VAL A 536 -20.82 -13.66 -15.43
CA VAL A 536 -19.76 -12.97 -14.68
C VAL A 536 -20.44 -12.03 -13.69
N GLU A 537 -20.04 -12.10 -12.44
CA GLU A 537 -20.40 -11.17 -11.36
C GLU A 537 -19.17 -10.37 -10.93
N TRP A 538 -19.39 -9.15 -10.42
CA TRP A 538 -18.37 -8.30 -9.83
C TRP A 538 -18.98 -7.45 -8.72
N ASP A 539 -18.14 -7.02 -7.79
CA ASP A 539 -18.47 -6.03 -6.77
C ASP A 539 -17.79 -4.70 -7.10
N VAL A 540 -18.25 -3.60 -6.50
CA VAL A 540 -17.71 -2.24 -6.76
C VAL A 540 -17.64 -1.49 -5.45
N THR A 541 -16.50 -0.87 -5.17
CA THR A 541 -16.26 0.04 -4.04
C THR A 541 -16.02 1.46 -4.55
N GLY A 542 -16.13 2.46 -3.68
CA GLY A 542 -16.03 3.88 -4.05
C GLY A 542 -17.30 4.48 -4.67
N ASP A 543 -17.17 5.65 -5.28
CA ASP A 543 -18.25 6.45 -5.86
C ASP A 543 -18.60 5.99 -7.27
N GLU A 544 -19.60 5.11 -7.35
CA GLU A 544 -20.12 4.61 -8.61
C GLU A 544 -20.72 5.70 -9.52
N SER A 545 -21.00 6.91 -9.01
CA SER A 545 -21.54 8.00 -9.84
C SER A 545 -20.54 8.52 -10.88
N LEU A 546 -19.24 8.25 -10.66
CA LEU A 546 -18.17 8.55 -11.63
C LEU A 546 -18.11 7.52 -12.77
N VAL A 547 -18.69 6.32 -12.62
CA VAL A 547 -18.74 5.29 -13.65
C VAL A 547 -19.74 5.70 -14.74
N ASN A 548 -19.31 5.69 -16.00
CA ASN A 548 -20.17 5.84 -17.15
C ASN A 548 -20.82 4.48 -17.51
N GLN A 549 -20.01 3.44 -17.62
CA GLN A 549 -20.45 2.06 -17.85
C GLN A 549 -19.38 1.04 -17.42
N TYR A 550 -19.78 -0.22 -17.25
CA TYR A 550 -18.86 -1.34 -17.17
C TYR A 550 -18.67 -1.95 -18.56
N ARG A 551 -17.42 -2.23 -18.94
CA ARG A 551 -17.04 -3.04 -20.09
C ARG A 551 -16.52 -4.40 -19.60
N ILE A 552 -17.26 -5.45 -19.92
CA ILE A 552 -16.96 -6.82 -19.52
C ILE A 552 -16.51 -7.60 -20.75
N THR A 553 -15.31 -8.19 -20.69
CA THR A 553 -14.66 -8.85 -21.82
C THR A 553 -14.25 -10.28 -21.45
N LEU A 554 -14.59 -11.25 -22.30
CA LEU A 554 -14.18 -12.65 -22.18
C LEU A 554 -12.95 -12.89 -23.05
N PHE A 555 -11.89 -13.49 -22.49
CA PHE A 555 -10.67 -13.85 -23.20
C PHE A 555 -10.39 -15.36 -23.14
N THR A 556 -9.76 -15.91 -24.18
CA THR A 556 -9.02 -17.18 -24.08
C THR A 556 -7.79 -16.98 -23.21
N PHE A 557 -7.45 -18.01 -22.43
CA PHE A 557 -6.30 -17.97 -21.53
C PHE A 557 -5.35 -19.16 -21.76
N GLN A 558 -4.07 -18.87 -21.92
CA GLN A 558 -2.99 -19.82 -22.24
C GLN A 558 -1.84 -19.64 -21.22
N PRO A 559 -1.80 -20.45 -20.13
CA PRO A 559 -0.80 -20.33 -19.07
C PRO A 559 0.66 -20.54 -19.51
N GLU A 560 0.88 -21.06 -20.72
CA GLU A 560 2.19 -21.30 -21.32
C GLU A 560 2.82 -20.05 -21.99
N LEU A 561 2.10 -18.93 -22.06
CA LEU A 561 2.56 -17.69 -22.68
C LEU A 561 2.86 -16.59 -21.65
N ALA A 562 3.88 -15.77 -21.95
CA ALA A 562 4.22 -14.60 -21.15
C ALA A 562 3.11 -13.54 -21.07
N ASN A 563 2.27 -13.43 -22.10
CA ASN A 563 0.97 -12.78 -22.00
C ASN A 563 -0.14 -13.83 -22.22
N PRO A 564 -0.81 -14.29 -21.15
CA PRO A 564 -1.69 -15.46 -21.20
C PRO A 564 -3.08 -15.15 -21.75
N ALA A 565 -3.56 -13.91 -21.63
CA ALA A 565 -4.87 -13.47 -22.13
C ALA A 565 -4.74 -13.12 -23.62
N THR A 566 -5.13 -14.05 -24.48
CA THR A 566 -4.71 -14.06 -25.89
C THR A 566 -5.74 -13.52 -26.87
N VAL A 567 -6.94 -14.13 -26.92
CA VAL A 567 -7.98 -13.81 -27.90
C VAL A 567 -9.23 -13.33 -27.16
N GLN A 568 -9.66 -12.12 -27.46
CA GLN A 568 -10.96 -11.58 -27.06
C GLN A 568 -12.09 -12.33 -27.80
N ILE A 569 -13.01 -12.91 -27.03
CA ILE A 569 -14.09 -13.78 -27.53
C ILE A 569 -15.42 -13.03 -27.62
N ASP A 570 -15.77 -12.30 -26.55
CA ASP A 570 -17.03 -11.57 -26.40
C ASP A 570 -16.77 -10.31 -25.57
N THR A 571 -17.55 -9.27 -25.81
CA THR A 571 -17.50 -8.02 -25.05
C THR A 571 -18.88 -7.44 -24.93
N LYS A 572 -19.28 -7.11 -23.70
CA LYS A 572 -20.56 -6.48 -23.40
C LYS A 572 -20.34 -5.27 -22.53
N THR A 573 -21.16 -4.27 -22.72
CA THR A 573 -21.30 -3.19 -21.75
C THR A 573 -22.46 -3.47 -20.81
N ALA A 574 -22.35 -3.03 -19.57
CA ALA A 574 -23.41 -3.03 -18.59
C ALA A 574 -23.53 -1.62 -17.99
N PRO A 575 -24.76 -1.09 -17.79
CA PRO A 575 -24.93 0.22 -17.18
C PRO A 575 -24.58 0.21 -15.69
N VAL A 576 -24.37 1.40 -15.14
CA VAL A 576 -24.19 1.65 -13.69
C VAL A 576 -25.28 0.96 -12.87
N GLY A 577 -24.91 0.43 -11.70
CA GLY A 577 -25.78 -0.32 -10.79
C GLY A 577 -25.99 -1.79 -11.17
N VAL A 578 -25.54 -2.24 -12.35
CA VAL A 578 -25.48 -3.67 -12.69
C VAL A 578 -24.24 -4.30 -12.07
N ARG A 579 -24.38 -5.56 -11.60
CA ARG A 579 -23.32 -6.35 -10.95
C ARG A 579 -23.14 -7.74 -11.56
N SER A 580 -23.88 -8.05 -12.62
CA SER A 580 -23.75 -9.30 -13.36
C SER A 580 -24.08 -9.13 -14.83
N THR A 581 -23.38 -9.87 -15.68
CA THR A 581 -23.69 -10.02 -17.10
C THR A 581 -23.44 -11.45 -17.53
N THR A 582 -23.76 -11.79 -18.77
CA THR A 582 -23.51 -13.13 -19.31
C THR A 582 -22.85 -13.02 -20.67
N LEU A 583 -21.62 -13.52 -20.75
CA LEU A 583 -20.80 -13.58 -21.96
C LEU A 583 -21.06 -14.90 -22.68
N ALA A 584 -20.78 -14.98 -23.98
CA ALA A 584 -20.96 -16.21 -24.76
C ALA A 584 -19.89 -16.35 -25.83
N ALA A 585 -19.26 -17.53 -25.91
CA ALA A 585 -18.42 -17.85 -27.04
C ALA A 585 -19.26 -18.05 -28.31
N ALA A 586 -18.90 -17.37 -29.40
CA ALA A 586 -19.63 -17.43 -30.67
C ALA A 586 -19.58 -18.81 -31.38
N GLY A 587 -18.80 -19.75 -30.84
CA GLY A 587 -18.68 -21.13 -31.29
C GLY A 587 -17.57 -21.86 -30.53
N PRO A 588 -17.38 -23.18 -30.76
CA PRO A 588 -16.27 -23.91 -30.18
C PRO A 588 -14.94 -23.40 -30.74
N ILE A 589 -14.08 -22.88 -29.85
CA ILE A 589 -12.73 -22.44 -30.21
C ILE A 589 -11.78 -23.62 -30.01
N ALA A 590 -11.16 -24.10 -31.08
CA ALA A 590 -10.24 -25.24 -31.02
C ALA A 590 -8.99 -24.91 -30.21
N GLY A 591 -8.50 -25.86 -29.42
CA GLY A 591 -7.28 -25.72 -28.63
C GLY A 591 -7.39 -24.81 -27.40
N VAL A 592 -8.59 -24.34 -27.04
CA VAL A 592 -8.77 -23.55 -25.82
C VAL A 592 -8.97 -24.42 -24.60
N ASP A 593 -8.15 -24.16 -23.59
CA ASP A 593 -8.11 -24.88 -22.32
C ASP A 593 -8.71 -24.07 -21.15
N TYR A 594 -8.67 -22.73 -21.22
CA TYR A 594 -9.21 -21.84 -20.20
C TYR A 594 -9.85 -20.57 -20.78
N TYR A 595 -10.78 -20.00 -20.02
CA TYR A 595 -11.28 -18.63 -20.19
C TYR A 595 -10.98 -17.78 -18.96
N VAL A 596 -10.86 -16.47 -19.16
CA VAL A 596 -10.80 -15.46 -18.10
C VAL A 596 -11.68 -14.26 -18.48
N ALA A 597 -12.26 -13.57 -17.51
CA ALA A 597 -13.03 -12.35 -17.75
C ALA A 597 -12.32 -11.13 -17.16
N LEU A 598 -12.38 -10.01 -17.88
CA LEU A 598 -11.99 -8.68 -17.38
C LEU A 598 -13.27 -7.87 -17.19
N VAL A 599 -13.44 -7.23 -16.03
CA VAL A 599 -14.47 -6.20 -15.83
C VAL A 599 -13.75 -4.87 -15.65
N ALA A 600 -14.02 -3.93 -16.53
CA ALA A 600 -13.49 -2.57 -16.50
C ALA A 600 -14.62 -1.55 -16.25
N ALA A 601 -14.52 -0.74 -15.20
CA ALA A 601 -15.30 0.47 -15.04
C ALA A 601 -14.69 1.58 -15.91
N GLU A 602 -15.43 2.04 -16.91
CA GLU A 602 -15.09 3.22 -17.71
C GLU A 602 -15.66 4.45 -17.01
N LEU A 603 -14.80 5.39 -16.61
CA LEU A 603 -15.22 6.56 -15.85
C LEU A 603 -15.58 7.73 -16.77
N THR A 604 -16.33 8.68 -16.23
CA THR A 604 -16.84 9.86 -16.97
C THR A 604 -15.75 10.84 -17.38
N ASP A 605 -14.56 10.79 -16.77
CA ASP A 605 -13.35 11.52 -17.15
C ASP A 605 -12.50 10.78 -18.21
N GLY A 606 -12.87 9.55 -18.57
CA GLY A 606 -12.15 8.70 -19.52
C GLY A 606 -11.11 7.75 -18.90
N THR A 607 -10.89 7.81 -17.58
CA THR A 607 -10.05 6.83 -16.88
C THR A 607 -10.73 5.47 -16.78
N VAL A 608 -9.94 4.42 -16.52
CA VAL A 608 -10.43 3.03 -16.49
C VAL A 608 -9.86 2.29 -15.29
N HIS A 609 -10.73 1.73 -14.44
CA HIS A 609 -10.36 0.78 -13.39
C HIS A 609 -10.83 -0.61 -13.77
N ALA A 610 -9.96 -1.62 -13.73
CA ALA A 610 -10.32 -2.96 -14.18
C ALA A 610 -9.74 -4.07 -13.30
N GLU A 611 -10.49 -5.17 -13.19
CA GLU A 611 -10.16 -6.34 -12.37
C GLU A 611 -10.44 -7.63 -13.15
N TRP A 612 -9.58 -8.64 -12.96
CA TRP A 612 -9.69 -9.94 -13.62
C TRP A 612 -10.43 -10.97 -12.78
N SER A 613 -11.17 -11.86 -13.43
CA SER A 613 -11.68 -13.06 -12.79
C SER A 613 -10.55 -14.07 -12.52
N PRO A 614 -10.76 -15.01 -11.59
CA PRO A 614 -10.06 -16.28 -11.62
C PRO A 614 -10.19 -16.97 -12.99
N VAL A 615 -9.13 -17.65 -13.40
CA VAL A 615 -9.01 -18.40 -14.65
C VAL A 615 -9.81 -19.68 -14.55
N ARG A 616 -10.72 -19.91 -15.50
CA ARG A 616 -11.66 -21.04 -15.48
C ARG A 616 -11.35 -22.04 -16.59
N ALA A 617 -11.16 -23.31 -16.22
CA ALA A 617 -10.99 -24.40 -17.17
C ALA A 617 -12.26 -24.65 -17.98
N VAL A 618 -12.12 -24.97 -19.27
CA VAL A 618 -13.25 -25.25 -20.16
C VAL A 618 -13.09 -26.54 -20.95
N PHE A 619 -14.22 -27.12 -21.38
CA PHE A 619 -14.32 -28.42 -22.05
C PHE A 619 -15.03 -28.34 -23.41
N PRO A 620 -14.74 -29.23 -24.38
CA PRO A 620 -15.47 -29.29 -25.65
C PRO A 620 -16.98 -29.54 -25.49
N PRO A 621 -17.82 -29.14 -26.47
CA PRO A 621 -19.28 -29.19 -26.35
C PRO A 621 -19.92 -30.56 -26.08
N PRO A 622 -19.46 -31.70 -26.65
CA PRO A 622 -20.06 -33.01 -26.38
C PRO A 622 -19.64 -33.61 -25.03
N THR A 623 -18.72 -32.97 -24.30
CA THR A 623 -18.24 -33.49 -23.00
C THR A 623 -19.35 -33.44 -21.94
N ASN A 624 -19.59 -34.59 -21.30
CA ASN A 624 -20.27 -34.65 -20.01
C ASN A 624 -19.20 -34.78 -18.90
N PRO A 625 -18.95 -33.75 -18.08
CA PRO A 625 -17.89 -33.73 -17.08
C PRO A 625 -18.22 -34.62 -15.90
N VAL A 626 -19.48 -35.03 -15.71
CA VAL A 626 -19.89 -36.00 -14.69
C VAL A 626 -19.57 -37.43 -15.13
N GLU A 627 -19.68 -37.74 -16.43
CA GLU A 627 -19.23 -39.02 -16.99
C GLU A 627 -17.71 -39.08 -17.20
N ASN A 628 -17.10 -37.92 -17.48
CA ASN A 628 -15.65 -37.72 -17.55
C ASN A 628 -15.07 -37.20 -16.23
N GLN A 629 -15.79 -37.42 -15.11
CA GLN A 629 -15.22 -37.17 -13.79
C GLN A 629 -13.99 -38.05 -13.68
N LEU A 630 -12.83 -37.43 -13.50
CA LEU A 630 -11.76 -38.05 -12.75
C LEU A 630 -12.38 -38.49 -11.42
N LEU A 631 -12.73 -39.76 -11.28
CA LEU A 631 -12.99 -40.36 -9.97
C LEU A 631 -11.64 -40.50 -9.27
N ILE A 632 -11.05 -39.35 -8.91
CA ILE A 632 -9.87 -39.30 -8.06
C ILE A 632 -10.31 -39.84 -6.72
N ILE A 633 -10.12 -41.15 -6.56
CA ILE A 633 -9.89 -41.75 -5.26
C ILE A 633 -8.46 -41.31 -4.92
N PRO A 634 -8.25 -40.26 -4.10
CA PRO A 634 -6.92 -39.73 -3.86
C PRO A 634 -6.30 -40.64 -2.81
N LEU A 635 -5.77 -41.77 -3.27
CA LEU A 635 -5.47 -42.88 -2.37
C LEU A 635 -4.32 -42.48 -1.42
N MET A 636 -3.22 -41.98 -1.98
CA MET A 636 -2.01 -41.59 -1.25
C MET A 636 -1.19 -40.62 -2.12
N PHE A 637 -0.48 -39.66 -1.50
CA PHE A 637 0.76 -39.18 -2.11
C PHE A 637 1.91 -40.09 -1.66
N ARG A 638 3.00 -40.14 -2.42
CA ARG A 638 4.21 -40.87 -2.05
C ARG A 638 5.41 -39.94 -2.05
N TYR A 639 6.40 -40.27 -1.26
CA TYR A 639 7.71 -39.61 -1.27
C TYR A 639 8.81 -40.65 -1.15
N GLN A 640 9.99 -40.31 -1.64
CA GLN A 640 11.17 -41.15 -1.53
C GLN A 640 12.30 -40.33 -0.91
N PRO A 641 12.76 -40.65 0.31
CA PRO A 641 13.91 -39.98 0.91
C PRO A 641 15.18 -40.13 0.07
N ALA A 642 15.99 -39.08 0.05
CA ALA A 642 17.33 -39.09 -0.49
C ALA A 642 18.25 -39.97 0.37
N GLY A 643 19.08 -40.78 -0.29
CA GLY A 643 20.03 -41.66 0.40
C GLY A 643 20.60 -42.78 -0.48
N PRO A 644 21.67 -43.45 -0.03
CA PRO A 644 22.29 -44.53 -0.78
C PRO A 644 21.31 -45.71 -0.95
N GLY A 645 21.06 -46.09 -2.21
CA GLY A 645 20.29 -47.29 -2.55
C GLY A 645 18.81 -47.08 -2.87
N PHE A 646 18.33 -45.85 -3.08
CA PHE A 646 16.94 -45.54 -3.47
C PHE A 646 15.90 -46.25 -2.57
N PRO A 647 15.69 -45.81 -1.32
CA PRO A 647 14.78 -46.47 -0.37
C PRO A 647 13.35 -46.59 -0.95
N PRO A 648 12.54 -47.57 -0.55
CA PRO A 648 11.19 -47.73 -1.09
C PRO A 648 10.33 -46.48 -0.86
N PHE A 649 9.43 -46.19 -1.80
CA PHE A 649 8.43 -45.13 -1.64
C PHE A 649 7.66 -45.28 -0.32
N GLN A 650 7.59 -44.19 0.44
CA GLN A 650 6.77 -44.04 1.63
C GLN A 650 5.49 -43.29 1.27
N THR A 651 4.40 -43.54 2.00
CA THR A 651 3.07 -43.00 1.71
C THR A 651 2.67 -41.95 2.72
N GLY A 652 2.11 -40.83 2.25
CA GLY A 652 1.64 -39.72 3.08
C GLY A 652 0.17 -39.35 2.81
N PRO A 653 -0.50 -38.71 3.78
CA PRO A 653 -1.91 -38.30 3.64
C PRO A 653 -2.02 -37.05 2.76
N LEU A 654 -2.75 -37.12 1.65
CA LEU A 654 -3.15 -35.93 0.89
C LEU A 654 -4.10 -35.08 1.75
N SER A 655 -3.82 -33.78 1.87
CA SER A 655 -4.77 -32.83 2.46
C SER A 655 -5.73 -32.32 1.39
N LEU A 656 -7.03 -32.24 1.69
CA LEU A 656 -8.04 -31.77 0.75
C LEU A 656 -8.51 -30.36 1.15
N GLY A 657 -8.31 -29.39 0.26
CA GLY A 657 -8.82 -28.03 0.40
C GLY A 657 -8.03 -27.10 1.33
N SER A 658 -6.99 -27.59 2.01
CA SER A 658 -6.09 -26.77 2.82
C SER A 658 -4.68 -27.36 2.89
N GLU A 659 -3.71 -26.48 3.07
CA GLU A 659 -2.31 -26.83 3.26
C GLU A 659 -2.10 -27.65 4.55
N PRO A 660 -1.37 -28.78 4.51
CA PRO A 660 -1.02 -29.53 5.71
C PRO A 660 0.14 -28.87 6.45
N GLY A 661 0.03 -28.76 7.77
CA GLY A 661 1.15 -28.33 8.61
C GLY A 661 2.32 -29.31 8.57
N GLY A 662 3.54 -28.80 8.36
CA GLY A 662 4.79 -29.57 8.35
C GLY A 662 5.72 -29.22 7.18
N THR A 663 6.92 -29.81 7.17
CA THR A 663 7.95 -29.58 6.15
C THR A 663 7.71 -30.32 4.83
N ARG A 664 6.78 -31.29 4.82
CA ARG A 664 6.39 -32.08 3.65
C ARG A 664 4.87 -32.11 3.53
N GLY A 665 4.33 -31.90 2.34
CA GLY A 665 2.89 -31.91 2.13
C GLY A 665 2.47 -32.00 0.67
N VAL A 666 1.25 -32.46 0.43
CA VAL A 666 0.53 -32.28 -0.84
C VAL A 666 -0.89 -31.88 -0.50
N TRP A 667 -1.43 -30.88 -1.20
CA TRP A 667 -2.82 -30.46 -1.03
C TRP A 667 -3.48 -30.02 -2.33
N SER A 668 -4.80 -30.16 -2.38
CA SER A 668 -5.63 -29.43 -3.34
C SER A 668 -5.99 -28.05 -2.78
N PHE A 669 -6.08 -27.05 -3.66
CA PHE A 669 -6.50 -25.70 -3.32
C PHE A 669 -7.61 -25.21 -4.26
N GLY A 670 -8.52 -24.39 -3.73
CA GLY A 670 -9.64 -23.85 -4.51
C GLY A 670 -9.26 -22.63 -5.35
N ARG A 671 -8.31 -21.82 -4.87
CA ARG A 671 -7.71 -20.68 -5.58
C ARG A 671 -6.26 -20.51 -5.16
N GLU A 672 -5.38 -20.32 -6.13
CA GLU A 672 -3.97 -19.96 -5.92
C GLU A 672 -3.48 -19.08 -7.07
N GLN A 673 -2.58 -18.15 -6.79
CA GLN A 673 -1.94 -17.31 -7.81
C GLN A 673 -0.76 -18.03 -8.47
N SER A 674 -0.66 -17.86 -9.78
CA SER A 674 0.43 -18.38 -10.59
C SER A 674 1.50 -17.31 -10.88
N HIS A 675 2.55 -17.70 -11.59
CA HIS A 675 3.68 -16.87 -12.07
C HIS A 675 3.34 -15.56 -12.82
N ILE A 676 2.06 -15.29 -13.09
CA ILE A 676 1.48 -14.20 -13.90
C ILE A 676 0.34 -13.50 -13.13
N ASP A 677 0.30 -13.63 -11.80
CA ASP A 677 -0.68 -13.04 -10.87
C ASP A 677 -2.15 -13.50 -11.03
N PHE A 678 -2.47 -14.27 -12.07
CA PHE A 678 -3.78 -14.88 -12.24
C PHE A 678 -4.03 -16.00 -11.22
N ALA A 679 -5.14 -15.86 -10.48
CA ALA A 679 -5.70 -16.92 -9.66
C ALA A 679 -6.40 -17.97 -10.53
N PHE A 680 -6.22 -19.26 -10.25
CA PHE A 680 -6.97 -20.33 -10.92
C PHE A 680 -8.21 -20.71 -10.10
N ASP A 681 -9.36 -20.85 -10.74
CA ASP A 681 -10.61 -21.31 -10.11
C ASP A 681 -10.62 -22.85 -10.08
N ASP A 682 -11.16 -23.45 -9.01
CA ASP A 682 -11.66 -24.84 -9.03
C ASP A 682 -13.13 -24.81 -9.48
N PRO A 683 -13.43 -25.14 -10.75
CA PRO A 683 -14.74 -24.85 -11.32
C PRO A 683 -15.74 -25.93 -10.91
N PHE A 684 -16.37 -25.87 -9.74
CA PHE A 684 -17.51 -26.76 -9.47
C PHE A 684 -18.64 -26.50 -10.50
N PRO A 685 -19.13 -27.51 -11.28
CA PRO A 685 -18.99 -28.97 -11.11
C PRO A 685 -18.01 -29.70 -12.08
N GLY A 686 -17.10 -29.00 -12.74
CA GLY A 686 -16.05 -29.53 -13.61
C GLY A 686 -14.82 -30.11 -12.85
N PRO A 687 -14.23 -31.24 -13.31
CA PRO A 687 -13.16 -31.95 -12.60
C PRO A 687 -11.75 -31.45 -12.96
N ALA A 688 -11.43 -30.18 -12.65
CA ALA A 688 -10.12 -29.60 -12.93
C ALA A 688 -9.35 -29.33 -11.62
N TRP A 689 -8.39 -30.18 -11.30
CA TRP A 689 -7.71 -30.13 -10.00
C TRP A 689 -6.48 -29.22 -10.01
N ASN A 690 -6.41 -28.32 -9.03
CA ASN A 690 -5.21 -27.54 -8.75
C ASN A 690 -4.56 -28.10 -7.48
N ILE A 691 -3.28 -28.48 -7.56
CA ILE A 691 -2.56 -29.22 -6.50
C ILE A 691 -1.15 -28.64 -6.32
N ALA A 692 -0.78 -28.39 -5.07
CA ALA A 692 0.57 -27.99 -4.66
C ALA A 692 1.29 -29.15 -3.94
N MET A 693 2.60 -29.20 -4.10
CA MET A 693 3.48 -30.22 -3.52
C MET A 693 4.64 -29.52 -2.79
N ARG A 694 4.70 -29.59 -1.46
CA ARG A 694 5.84 -29.15 -0.64
C ARG A 694 6.79 -30.34 -0.40
N PRO A 695 7.97 -30.41 -1.04
CA PRO A 695 8.94 -31.47 -0.83
C PRO A 695 9.88 -31.10 0.31
N ASP A 696 10.26 -32.08 1.13
CA ASP A 696 11.24 -31.87 2.20
C ASP A 696 12.66 -31.86 1.60
N PRO A 697 13.61 -31.05 2.10
CA PRO A 697 15.01 -31.09 1.65
C PRO A 697 15.69 -32.47 1.74
N THR A 698 15.13 -33.40 2.52
CA THR A 698 15.55 -34.81 2.59
C THR A 698 14.87 -35.74 1.57
N ASP A 699 14.00 -35.25 0.69
CA ASP A 699 13.37 -36.03 -0.38
C ASP A 699 14.21 -36.02 -1.66
N ALA A 700 14.35 -37.19 -2.28
CA ALA A 700 14.80 -37.30 -3.67
C ALA A 700 13.67 -36.96 -4.64
N ARG A 701 12.43 -37.35 -4.31
CA ARG A 701 11.23 -37.07 -5.11
C ARG A 701 9.93 -37.24 -4.34
N MET A 702 8.90 -36.56 -4.81
CA MET A 702 7.49 -36.78 -4.45
C MET A 702 6.69 -37.28 -5.65
N GLU A 703 5.58 -37.98 -5.40
CA GLU A 703 4.67 -38.52 -6.41
C GLU A 703 3.20 -38.35 -5.95
N VAL A 704 2.36 -37.73 -6.78
CA VAL A 704 0.90 -37.72 -6.61
C VAL A 704 0.30 -38.77 -7.53
N GLN A 705 -0.49 -39.69 -6.96
CA GLN A 705 -1.20 -40.70 -7.74
C GLN A 705 -2.67 -40.32 -7.92
N MET A 706 -3.06 -40.05 -9.17
CA MET A 706 -4.45 -39.83 -9.58
C MET A 706 -4.96 -41.10 -10.27
N THR A 707 -6.22 -41.47 -10.07
CA THR A 707 -6.87 -42.59 -10.77
C THR A 707 -8.19 -42.12 -11.35
N THR A 708 -8.63 -42.73 -12.45
CA THR A 708 -10.00 -42.61 -12.98
C THR A 708 -10.44 -43.90 -13.64
N GLY A 709 -11.76 -44.08 -13.78
CA GLY A 709 -12.36 -45.16 -14.55
C GLY A 709 -13.21 -44.60 -15.68
N PHE A 710 -13.12 -45.19 -16.87
CA PHE A 710 -13.95 -44.82 -18.03
C PHE A 710 -14.41 -46.06 -18.80
N ILE A 711 -15.54 -45.95 -19.51
CA ILE A 711 -16.12 -47.05 -20.28
C ILE A 711 -15.95 -46.78 -21.76
N VAL A 712 -15.28 -47.69 -22.47
CA VAL A 712 -15.29 -47.73 -23.94
C VAL A 712 -16.50 -48.54 -24.37
N LEU A 713 -17.45 -47.91 -25.06
CA LEU A 713 -18.63 -48.57 -25.62
C LEU A 713 -18.33 -49.14 -27.02
N PRO A 714 -19.10 -50.13 -27.52
CA PRO A 714 -19.01 -50.57 -28.91
C PRO A 714 -19.33 -49.42 -29.87
N GLY A 715 -18.36 -49.00 -30.68
CA GLY A 715 -18.49 -47.81 -31.52
C GLY A 715 -17.21 -47.48 -32.31
N PRO A 716 -17.14 -46.28 -32.92
CA PRO A 716 -15.88 -45.75 -33.45
C PRO A 716 -14.86 -45.54 -32.32
N PRO A 717 -13.55 -45.44 -32.64
CA PRO A 717 -12.53 -45.16 -31.64
C PRO A 717 -12.82 -43.88 -30.86
N VAL A 718 -12.55 -43.92 -29.55
CA VAL A 718 -12.70 -42.77 -28.67
C VAL A 718 -11.31 -42.22 -28.38
N LYS A 719 -11.18 -40.89 -28.47
CA LYS A 719 -9.96 -40.19 -28.13
C LYS A 719 -10.16 -39.35 -26.88
N PHE A 720 -9.11 -39.30 -26.09
CA PHE A 720 -9.02 -38.49 -24.89
C PHE A 720 -7.63 -37.91 -24.79
N LYS A 721 -7.48 -36.87 -24.00
CA LYS A 721 -6.19 -36.39 -23.53
C LYS A 721 -6.24 -36.00 -22.06
N PHE A 722 -5.17 -36.29 -21.34
CA PHE A 722 -4.92 -35.70 -20.03
C PHE A 722 -4.21 -34.37 -20.24
N VAL A 723 -4.69 -33.32 -19.58
CA VAL A 723 -4.12 -31.96 -19.64
C VAL A 723 -3.87 -31.45 -18.24
N THR A 724 -2.68 -30.93 -17.99
CA THR A 724 -2.34 -30.12 -16.81
C THR A 724 -1.22 -29.15 -17.14
N TYR A 725 -1.05 -28.12 -16.31
CA TYR A 725 -0.04 -27.08 -16.47
C TYR A 725 0.83 -27.06 -15.22
N ILE A 726 2.13 -27.29 -15.37
CA ILE A 726 3.08 -27.35 -14.25
C ILE A 726 3.86 -26.04 -14.11
N GLY A 727 4.19 -25.67 -12.88
CA GLY A 727 4.98 -24.47 -12.56
C GLY A 727 5.20 -24.33 -11.06
N PHE A 728 5.29 -23.09 -10.59
CA PHE A 728 5.30 -22.73 -9.18
C PHE A 728 4.14 -21.80 -8.86
N ALA A 729 3.75 -21.76 -7.58
CA ALA A 729 2.92 -20.68 -7.06
C ALA A 729 3.64 -19.33 -7.18
N LYS A 730 2.89 -18.23 -7.15
CA LYS A 730 3.43 -16.87 -7.20
C LYS A 730 4.32 -16.57 -5.98
N GLY A 731 5.46 -15.92 -6.20
CA GLY A 731 6.24 -15.27 -5.15
C GLY A 731 7.62 -14.79 -5.59
N LYS A 732 8.43 -14.35 -4.62
CA LYS A 732 9.87 -14.11 -4.78
C LYS A 732 10.61 -15.44 -4.66
N GLY A 733 11.16 -15.94 -5.77
CA GLY A 733 11.79 -17.26 -5.81
C GLY A 733 13.14 -17.36 -5.11
N ALA A 734 13.44 -18.54 -4.57
CA ALA A 734 14.73 -18.87 -3.93
C ALA A 734 15.63 -19.82 -4.78
N VAL A 735 15.76 -19.59 -6.09
CA VAL A 735 16.42 -20.53 -7.05
C VAL A 735 15.73 -21.92 -7.07
N ASN A 736 14.42 -21.97 -6.84
CA ASN A 736 13.74 -23.25 -6.75
C ASN A 736 13.63 -23.90 -8.14
N THR A 737 14.08 -25.14 -8.29
CA THR A 737 14.00 -25.87 -9.57
C THR A 737 13.34 -27.22 -9.33
N ALA A 738 12.36 -27.56 -10.17
CA ALA A 738 11.62 -28.81 -10.08
C ALA A 738 11.57 -29.49 -11.44
N SER A 739 11.95 -30.77 -11.48
CA SER A 739 11.79 -31.65 -12.64
C SER A 739 10.55 -32.52 -12.44
N PHE A 740 9.62 -32.45 -13.39
CA PHE A 740 8.38 -33.19 -13.36
C PHE A 740 8.37 -34.33 -14.38
N ASP A 741 8.06 -35.55 -13.96
CA ASP A 741 7.73 -36.64 -14.89
C ASP A 741 6.29 -37.13 -14.69
N VAL A 742 5.65 -37.55 -15.80
CA VAL A 742 4.31 -38.12 -15.77
C VAL A 742 4.36 -39.53 -16.35
N ALA A 743 4.05 -40.50 -15.51
CA ALA A 743 3.81 -41.88 -15.90
C ALA A 743 2.30 -42.16 -15.89
N SER A 744 1.79 -42.75 -16.97
CA SER A 744 0.42 -43.22 -17.09
C SER A 744 0.38 -44.75 -17.17
N GLN A 745 -0.59 -45.34 -16.47
CA GLN A 745 -0.87 -46.78 -16.51
C GLN A 745 -2.34 -46.98 -16.83
N ILE A 746 -2.65 -47.75 -17.87
CA ILE A 746 -4.02 -48.05 -18.28
C ILE A 746 -4.24 -49.55 -18.17
N THR A 747 -5.26 -49.94 -17.42
CA THR A 747 -5.58 -51.34 -17.15
C THR A 747 -7.03 -51.59 -17.53
N GLN A 748 -7.28 -52.49 -18.49
CA GLN A 748 -8.64 -52.98 -18.73
C GLN A 748 -9.06 -53.87 -17.56
N VAL A 749 -10.27 -53.71 -17.02
CA VAL A 749 -10.74 -54.53 -15.90
C VAL A 749 -10.85 -56.00 -16.35
N GLY A 750 -9.95 -56.84 -15.85
CA GLY A 750 -9.81 -58.25 -16.27
C GLY A 750 -8.97 -58.48 -17.53
N GLY A 751 -8.28 -57.45 -18.04
CA GLY A 751 -7.45 -57.50 -19.25
C GLY A 751 -6.00 -57.02 -19.01
N PRO A 752 -5.25 -56.71 -20.08
CA PRO A 752 -3.85 -56.31 -19.99
C PRO A 752 -3.66 -54.86 -19.49
N THR A 753 -2.43 -54.59 -19.05
CA THR A 753 -1.97 -53.26 -18.64
C THR A 753 -1.04 -52.66 -19.70
N ILE A 754 -1.24 -51.38 -20.02
CA ILE A 754 -0.39 -50.57 -20.90
C ILE A 754 0.27 -49.48 -20.04
N LEU A 755 1.56 -49.23 -20.28
CA LEU A 755 2.33 -48.16 -19.61
C LEU A 755 2.75 -47.11 -20.63
N GLY A 756 2.50 -45.84 -20.33
CA GLY A 756 3.05 -44.68 -21.02
C GLY A 756 3.94 -43.88 -20.05
N VAL A 757 5.08 -43.39 -20.52
CA VAL A 757 5.99 -42.57 -19.72
C VAL A 757 6.42 -41.38 -20.56
N MET A 758 6.24 -40.16 -20.04
CA MET A 758 6.79 -38.95 -20.65
C MET A 758 8.24 -38.73 -20.23
N LEU A 759 8.99 -37.99 -21.07
CA LEU A 759 10.28 -37.43 -20.65
C LEU A 759 10.06 -36.37 -19.56
N PRO A 760 10.99 -36.20 -18.61
CA PRO A 760 10.89 -35.16 -17.59
C PRO A 760 10.90 -33.75 -18.19
N ILE A 761 10.12 -32.86 -17.59
CA ILE A 761 10.04 -31.43 -17.92
C ILE A 761 10.52 -30.64 -16.70
N THR A 762 11.57 -29.84 -16.88
CA THR A 762 12.11 -28.99 -15.81
C THR A 762 11.49 -27.60 -15.85
N VAL A 763 11.06 -27.10 -14.68
CA VAL A 763 10.64 -25.72 -14.47
C VAL A 763 11.50 -25.07 -13.38
N THR A 764 11.70 -23.76 -13.50
CA THR A 764 12.58 -22.99 -12.62
C THR A 764 11.89 -21.74 -12.11
N HIS A 765 12.09 -21.45 -10.83
CA HIS A 765 11.79 -20.20 -10.16
C HIS A 765 13.12 -19.49 -9.85
N PRO A 766 13.52 -18.47 -10.63
CA PRO A 766 14.80 -17.79 -10.45
C PRO A 766 14.89 -17.04 -9.10
N LEU A 767 16.11 -16.75 -8.64
CA LEU A 767 16.32 -15.94 -7.43
C LEU A 767 15.72 -14.55 -7.61
N GLY A 768 14.80 -14.15 -6.72
CA GLY A 768 14.23 -12.81 -6.71
C GLY A 768 13.38 -12.41 -7.95
N GLY A 769 13.21 -13.33 -8.91
CA GLY A 769 12.39 -13.11 -10.10
C GLY A 769 11.11 -13.94 -10.08
N VAL A 770 10.13 -13.55 -10.91
CA VAL A 770 8.89 -14.31 -11.12
C VAL A 770 9.18 -15.72 -11.65
N PRO A 771 8.33 -16.72 -11.36
CA PRO A 771 8.50 -18.06 -11.93
C PRO A 771 8.40 -18.06 -13.46
N GLN A 772 9.01 -19.05 -14.10
CA GLN A 772 8.91 -19.23 -15.56
C GLN A 772 7.48 -19.56 -16.00
N PRO A 773 7.11 -19.27 -17.28
CA PRO A 773 5.85 -19.68 -17.88
C PRO A 773 5.53 -21.16 -17.67
N MET A 774 4.26 -21.46 -17.36
CA MET A 774 3.85 -22.84 -17.06
C MET A 774 4.11 -23.75 -18.25
N GLN A 775 4.58 -24.96 -17.99
CA GLN A 775 4.76 -25.94 -19.04
C GLN A 775 3.50 -26.80 -19.14
N LYS A 776 2.92 -26.86 -20.35
CA LYS A 776 1.77 -27.69 -20.63
C LYS A 776 2.18 -29.16 -20.74
N ILE A 777 1.51 -30.02 -19.98
CA ILE A 777 1.57 -31.46 -20.14
C ILE A 777 0.29 -31.91 -20.83
N GLU A 778 0.42 -32.50 -22.01
CA GLU A 778 -0.69 -33.07 -22.78
C GLU A 778 -0.36 -34.52 -23.17
N ILE A 779 -1.13 -35.48 -22.66
CA ILE A 779 -0.96 -36.92 -22.96
C ILE A 779 -2.18 -37.41 -23.75
N PRO A 780 -2.05 -37.66 -25.06
CA PRO A 780 -3.14 -38.20 -25.88
C PRO A 780 -3.31 -39.71 -25.71
N PHE A 781 -4.56 -40.15 -25.74
CA PHE A 781 -4.98 -41.55 -25.69
C PHE A 781 -5.97 -41.82 -26.82
N ASP A 782 -5.60 -42.71 -27.75
CA ASP A 782 -6.45 -43.12 -28.86
C ASP A 782 -6.79 -44.61 -28.69
N SER A 783 -8.08 -44.92 -28.53
CA SER A 783 -8.52 -46.31 -28.29
C SER A 783 -8.23 -47.24 -29.46
N ALA A 784 -8.12 -46.74 -30.70
CA ALA A 784 -7.72 -47.53 -31.87
C ALA A 784 -6.22 -47.82 -31.85
N ALA A 785 -5.40 -46.78 -31.61
CA ALA A 785 -3.94 -46.93 -31.56
C ALA A 785 -3.49 -47.89 -30.45
N LEU A 786 -4.24 -47.93 -29.36
CA LEU A 786 -3.98 -48.79 -28.19
C LEU A 786 -4.72 -50.15 -28.25
N GLY A 787 -5.44 -50.43 -29.34
CA GLY A 787 -6.10 -51.72 -29.58
C GLY A 787 -7.25 -52.06 -28.62
N TRP A 788 -7.94 -51.06 -28.08
CA TRP A 788 -8.96 -51.24 -27.05
C TRP A 788 -10.27 -51.78 -27.63
N GLY A 789 -10.79 -52.83 -26.99
CA GLY A 789 -12.15 -53.30 -27.19
C GLY A 789 -13.14 -52.62 -26.25
N PRO A 790 -14.45 -52.87 -26.39
CA PRO A 790 -15.44 -52.39 -25.44
C PRO A 790 -15.18 -52.95 -24.03
N GLY A 791 -15.31 -52.10 -23.00
CA GLY A 791 -15.08 -52.49 -21.62
C GLY A 791 -14.86 -51.33 -20.66
N LEU A 792 -14.67 -51.66 -19.38
CA LEU A 792 -14.28 -50.72 -18.33
C LEU A 792 -12.75 -50.68 -18.23
N TYR A 793 -12.20 -49.47 -18.25
CA TYR A 793 -10.77 -49.18 -18.15
C TYR A 793 -10.50 -48.34 -16.91
N ILE A 794 -9.39 -48.63 -16.24
CA ILE A 794 -8.86 -47.83 -15.13
C ILE A 794 -7.57 -47.19 -15.63
N MET A 795 -7.48 -45.86 -15.54
CA MET A 795 -6.26 -45.12 -15.84
C MET A 795 -5.69 -44.51 -14.56
N GLN A 796 -4.41 -44.69 -14.34
CA GLN A 796 -3.66 -44.13 -13.23
C GLN A 796 -2.57 -43.20 -13.77
N PHE A 797 -2.38 -42.06 -13.11
CA PHE A 797 -1.28 -41.13 -13.37
C PHE A 797 -0.46 -41.04 -12.11
N ALA A 798 0.86 -41.09 -12.28
CA ALA A 798 1.82 -40.65 -11.30
C ALA A 798 2.46 -39.37 -11.85
N ILE A 799 2.14 -38.22 -11.25
CA ILE A 799 2.87 -36.98 -11.47
C ILE A 799 3.95 -36.94 -10.39
N ARG A 800 5.21 -36.91 -10.81
CA ARG A 800 6.37 -36.83 -9.92
C ARG A 800 6.97 -35.44 -9.96
N ALA A 801 7.54 -35.03 -8.84
CA ALA A 801 8.38 -33.84 -8.74
C ALA A 801 9.70 -34.22 -8.05
N GLU A 802 10.82 -33.91 -8.70
CA GLU A 802 12.18 -34.00 -8.15
C GLU A 802 12.75 -32.58 -8.00
N GLY A 803 13.33 -32.24 -6.84
CA GLY A 803 13.66 -30.86 -6.49
C GLY A 803 12.47 -30.12 -5.84
N GLY A 804 12.39 -28.80 -6.01
CA GLY A 804 11.32 -27.99 -5.43
C GLY A 804 11.47 -27.63 -3.94
N THR A 805 12.59 -28.00 -3.31
CA THR A 805 12.81 -27.96 -1.85
C THR A 805 13.38 -26.66 -1.31
N LEU A 806 13.87 -25.75 -2.16
CA LEU A 806 14.57 -24.53 -1.74
C LEU A 806 13.62 -23.41 -1.33
N ASP A 807 12.36 -23.49 -1.77
CA ASP A 807 11.31 -22.53 -1.50
C ASP A 807 10.03 -23.27 -1.08
N PRO A 808 9.83 -23.50 0.23
CA PRO A 808 8.67 -24.22 0.74
C PRO A 808 7.39 -23.38 0.75
N ASP A 809 7.51 -22.06 0.53
CA ASP A 809 6.39 -21.10 0.51
C ASP A 809 5.86 -20.92 -0.92
N HIS A 810 6.72 -21.08 -1.94
CA HIS A 810 6.35 -21.15 -3.36
C HIS A 810 6.57 -22.57 -3.91
N PRO A 811 5.70 -23.55 -3.57
CA PRO A 811 5.90 -24.95 -3.90
C PRO A 811 5.72 -25.25 -5.40
N PRO A 812 6.36 -26.32 -5.92
CA PRO A 812 5.99 -26.96 -7.17
C PRO A 812 4.48 -27.23 -7.22
N THR A 813 3.83 -26.72 -8.25
CA THR A 813 2.37 -26.67 -8.35
C THR A 813 1.92 -27.08 -9.74
N PHE A 814 0.77 -27.75 -9.82
CA PHE A 814 0.13 -28.09 -11.09
C PHE A 814 -1.34 -27.71 -11.11
N PHE A 815 -1.74 -27.07 -12.20
CA PHE A 815 -3.01 -26.37 -12.36
C PHE A 815 -3.93 -27.12 -13.34
N GLY A 816 -5.21 -27.11 -13.01
CA GLY A 816 -6.35 -27.64 -13.78
C GLY A 816 -6.19 -29.06 -14.32
N ALA A 817 -5.54 -29.97 -13.60
CA ALA A 817 -5.35 -31.36 -14.02
C ALA A 817 -6.69 -32.06 -14.31
N ARG A 818 -6.91 -32.46 -15.58
CA ARG A 818 -8.21 -32.93 -16.08
C ARG A 818 -8.10 -33.87 -17.28
N PHE A 819 -9.19 -34.56 -17.58
CA PHE A 819 -9.39 -35.29 -18.85
C PHE A 819 -10.26 -34.48 -19.81
N VAL A 820 -9.85 -34.46 -21.08
CA VAL A 820 -10.57 -33.79 -22.17
C VAL A 820 -10.79 -34.80 -23.30
N PRO A 821 -12.04 -35.12 -23.69
CA PRO A 821 -12.31 -35.85 -24.93
C PRO A 821 -11.85 -35.03 -26.16
N ASP A 822 -11.33 -35.71 -27.18
CA ASP A 822 -10.88 -35.13 -28.47
C ASP A 822 -11.87 -35.49 -29.60
#